data_AF-A0A8H3CFA1-F1
#
_entry.id   AF-A0A8H3CFA1-F1
#
_cell.length_a   1.000
_cell.length_b   1.000
_cell.length_c   1.000
_cell.angle_alpha   90.00
_cell.angle_beta   90.00
_cell.angle_gamma   90.00
#
_symmetry.space_group_name_H-M   'P 1'
#
loop_
_entity.id
_entity.type
_entity.pdbx_description
1 polymer ?
#
loop_
_entity_poly.entity_id
_entity_poly.type
_entity_poly.pdbx_seq_one_letter_code
_entity_poly.pdbx_strand_id
1 'polypeptide(L)'
;MARSAAKTSALVASTIVFTLGAHAFPRGDTAHNPDNPNRYLLARAITADTSKLDGKTFDFVIVGGGTAGLAMASRLTEYSNMTVAVIEAGGDGSDHADNINIPGYSYLHGLTGSDADWSYTITNQSSAGNRATKWPRGKVLGGSGSTNGMFWGIGSAHDWDAWSTLFPTSSPSYNSSKLPNGTPASFPWTWAQIQHYHKKSETFHAPPAEQQSKYGMTIDADAHGTSGPIQTTMSEFIYDPVSNWVPTLVNVGMKKGDLASGDTNVATITPSTLNPSNFTRSNSLAGYITPVGPRGNLVILTGVQATGLVWSSKKTGGAVATGVNFAASAGGQTYSVKASKEVILCGGVIGSAQLLQVSGVGPKALMDSLKIQSVVDLPGVGQNLQDHEATTVTWSVDGATWADLAGNATLQAEQLVEFRESSTGLWTYINEAVAYPNIQNIMGTSADTWISSVSSQLSSALSSLSTAQSLDSTVLKGIAQQFNIQLDMLKNGVGQLEIIMTMLAGAGNVGIQVAQQHAWSRGELRISSASIWDYPTINPNYLSNGWDVDIMNAGIKFVRRVGSTEPMSSYLKTEGGGTSAATTDAAINSYVANSIATGYHPIGTCSMLPLDMGGVVDTTLRVYGTTNVRVIDASVMPIHVTAHTMAPAYAIAEYGADIIKMAYWPVPPSASTTSSKAGGPSGTPDTETGVATGGLSQTQRTAAIAASIGGAAAVAALIAVLFFIRKRGKKANAQEDAYSGAYATDQRRSDLPMQTLSQSDLGAPIVPFKTGGKPDYRMSASTMDTAQLHAATPMQEHQHLHYDDPHSPGYAYGSQTFNPYTDASAPGTPYMGPAPGLNPGNPHEYQHVSGRASPGSNTGARI
;
A
#
# COMPACT_ATOMS: atom_id res chain seq x y z
N MET A 1 51.11 -16.45 32.38
CA MET A 1 51.11 -15.25 31.52
C MET A 1 50.80 -15.60 30.05
N ALA A 2 49.66 -16.25 29.78
CA ALA A 2 49.20 -16.56 28.42
C ALA A 2 47.65 -16.59 28.33
N ARG A 3 46.98 -15.68 29.06
CA ARG A 3 45.51 -15.52 29.04
C ARG A 3 45.03 -14.06 29.02
N SER A 4 45.91 -13.08 28.78
CA SER A 4 45.53 -11.65 28.66
C SER A 4 45.80 -11.01 27.29
N ALA A 5 46.13 -11.80 26.26
CA ALA A 5 46.39 -11.29 24.90
C ALA A 5 45.26 -11.57 23.90
N ALA A 6 44.27 -12.40 24.24
CA ALA A 6 43.14 -12.73 23.36
C ALA A 6 41.89 -11.84 23.57
N LYS A 7 41.85 -11.03 24.63
CA LYS A 7 40.72 -10.14 24.93
C LYS A 7 40.87 -8.72 24.38
N THR A 8 42.06 -8.33 23.90
CA THR A 8 42.32 -6.98 23.38
C THR A 8 42.15 -6.87 21.86
N SER A 9 42.23 -7.98 21.13
CA SER A 9 42.10 -7.99 19.66
C SER A 9 40.65 -8.12 19.17
N ALA A 10 39.75 -8.69 19.99
CA ALA A 10 38.31 -8.73 19.70
C ALA A 10 37.64 -7.36 19.95
N LEU A 11 38.16 -6.58 20.90
CA LEU A 11 37.60 -5.27 21.23
C LEU A 11 37.88 -4.21 20.15
N VAL A 12 38.97 -4.36 19.37
CA VAL A 12 39.36 -3.41 18.30
C VAL A 12 38.78 -3.78 16.92
N ALA A 13 38.48 -5.07 16.66
CA ALA A 13 37.80 -5.50 15.45
C ALA A 13 36.29 -5.19 15.48
N SER A 14 35.67 -5.24 16.67
CA SER A 14 34.28 -4.81 16.85
C SER A 14 34.11 -3.29 16.76
N THR A 15 35.13 -2.46 17.02
CA THR A 15 35.00 -0.99 16.91
C THR A 15 35.06 -0.48 15.46
N ILE A 16 35.68 -1.22 14.54
CA ILE A 16 35.87 -0.77 13.14
C ILE A 16 34.72 -1.23 12.23
N VAL A 17 34.00 -2.31 12.60
CA VAL A 17 32.76 -2.73 11.91
C VAL A 17 31.52 -2.00 12.48
N PHE A 18 31.61 -1.42 13.68
CA PHE A 18 30.54 -0.62 14.29
C PHE A 18 30.34 0.80 13.71
N THR A 19 31.17 1.24 12.76
CA THR A 19 31.09 2.60 12.19
C THR A 19 30.43 2.67 10.80
N LEU A 20 29.90 1.57 10.25
CA LEU A 20 29.19 1.58 8.96
C LEU A 20 27.78 0.96 8.99
N GLY A 21 27.28 0.57 10.16
CA GLY A 21 25.89 0.18 10.39
C GLY A 21 25.13 1.30 11.10
N ALA A 22 24.01 1.73 10.50
CA ALA A 22 22.92 2.48 11.11
C ALA A 22 23.30 3.60 12.11
N HIS A 23 23.90 4.69 11.63
CA HIS A 23 23.70 5.96 12.31
C HIS A 23 22.32 6.48 11.90
N ALA A 24 21.35 6.43 12.82
CA ALA A 24 20.30 7.43 12.80
C ALA A 24 21.03 8.78 12.79
N PHE A 25 20.96 9.51 11.67
CA PHE A 25 21.66 10.79 11.56
C PHE A 25 21.30 11.63 12.78
N PRO A 26 22.28 12.16 13.54
CA PRO A 26 22.01 13.20 14.51
C PRO A 26 21.13 14.24 13.83
N ARG A 27 20.10 14.81 14.50
CA ARG A 27 19.20 15.80 13.88
C ARG A 27 19.94 16.95 13.15
N GLY A 28 21.21 17.20 13.50
CA GLY A 28 22.12 18.13 12.82
C GLY A 28 22.72 17.68 11.47
N ASP A 29 22.68 16.41 11.10
CA ASP A 29 23.19 15.90 9.81
C ASP A 29 22.07 15.69 8.77
N THR A 30 20.93 16.34 8.98
CA THR A 30 19.81 16.34 8.03
C THR A 30 20.05 17.35 6.89
N ALA A 31 19.40 17.15 5.74
CA ALA A 31 19.44 18.10 4.62
C ALA A 31 18.81 19.48 4.96
N HIS A 32 18.15 19.59 6.11
CA HIS A 32 17.45 20.78 6.59
C HIS A 32 18.27 21.60 7.60
N ASN A 33 19.34 21.05 8.18
CA ASN A 33 20.29 21.86 8.94
C ASN A 33 21.07 22.77 7.95
N PRO A 34 20.91 24.10 8.01
CA PRO A 34 21.65 25.02 7.15
C PRO A 34 23.17 24.91 7.35
N ASP A 35 23.61 24.41 8.50
CA ASP A 35 25.02 24.26 8.88
C ASP A 35 25.59 22.88 8.54
N ASN A 36 24.80 21.96 7.95
CA ASN A 36 25.28 20.64 7.56
C ASN A 36 26.21 20.76 6.32
N PRO A 37 27.51 20.43 6.45
CA PRO A 37 28.46 20.56 5.34
C PRO A 37 28.17 19.57 4.20
N ASN A 38 27.42 18.49 4.45
CA ASN A 38 27.02 17.50 3.45
C ASN A 38 25.61 17.73 2.89
N ARG A 39 24.96 18.86 3.22
CA ARG A 39 23.60 19.18 2.79
C ARG A 39 23.37 19.03 1.29
N TYR A 40 24.34 19.41 0.47
CA TYR A 40 24.25 19.34 -1.00
C TYR A 40 24.30 17.90 -1.54
N LEU A 41 24.92 16.96 -0.80
CA LEU A 41 24.93 15.53 -1.12
C LEU A 41 23.64 14.83 -0.69
N LEU A 42 22.94 15.40 0.30
CA LEU A 42 21.71 14.88 0.89
C LEU A 42 20.43 15.53 0.33
N ALA A 43 20.54 16.58 -0.49
CA ALA A 43 19.41 17.31 -1.03
C ALA A 43 18.66 16.47 -2.09
N ARG A 44 17.65 15.72 -1.65
CA ARG A 44 16.79 14.81 -2.46
C ARG A 44 15.77 15.54 -3.35
N ALA A 45 16.16 16.67 -3.96
CA ALA A 45 15.25 17.57 -4.69
C ALA A 45 14.07 18.16 -3.86
N ILE A 46 14.03 17.91 -2.54
CA ILE A 46 12.99 18.41 -1.62
C ILE A 46 13.32 19.83 -1.16
N THR A 47 12.33 20.71 -1.16
CA THR A 47 12.45 22.11 -0.77
C THR A 47 11.13 22.66 -0.22
N ALA A 48 11.20 23.70 0.62
CA ALA A 48 10.06 24.53 1.01
C ALA A 48 10.08 25.92 0.33
N ASP A 49 11.10 26.19 -0.50
CA ASP A 49 11.25 27.46 -1.22
C ASP A 49 10.32 27.50 -2.45
N THR A 50 9.24 28.28 -2.35
CA THR A 50 8.23 28.44 -3.40
C THR A 50 8.81 29.03 -4.69
N SER A 51 9.93 29.76 -4.63
CA SER A 51 10.56 30.35 -5.82
C SER A 51 11.14 29.30 -6.78
N LYS A 52 11.24 28.04 -6.35
CA LYS A 52 11.66 26.92 -7.20
C LYS A 52 10.60 26.49 -8.20
N LEU A 53 9.32 26.75 -7.92
CA LEU A 53 8.19 26.44 -8.79
C LEU A 53 7.50 27.70 -9.33
N ASP A 54 7.46 28.79 -8.56
CA ASP A 54 6.70 29.98 -8.94
C ASP A 54 7.15 30.60 -10.28
N GLY A 55 6.18 30.75 -11.18
CA GLY A 55 6.37 31.25 -12.54
C GLY A 55 7.20 30.34 -13.46
N LYS A 56 7.68 29.19 -12.97
CA LYS A 56 8.49 28.24 -13.73
C LYS A 56 7.61 27.31 -14.58
N THR A 57 8.24 26.67 -15.55
CA THR A 57 7.61 25.67 -16.42
C THR A 57 8.34 24.35 -16.24
N PHE A 58 7.57 23.29 -16.03
CA PHE A 58 8.02 21.91 -16.01
C PHE A 58 7.30 21.13 -17.09
N ASP A 59 7.85 19.99 -17.52
CA ASP A 59 7.16 19.07 -18.41
C ASP A 59 5.93 18.49 -17.73
N PHE A 60 6.10 18.05 -16.48
CA PHE A 60 5.04 17.48 -15.67
C PHE A 60 4.92 18.19 -14.33
N VAL A 61 3.68 18.47 -13.93
CA VAL A 61 3.36 18.93 -12.57
C VAL A 61 2.52 17.86 -11.89
N ILE A 62 3.05 17.26 -10.84
CA ILE A 62 2.38 16.24 -10.01
C ILE A 62 1.81 16.94 -8.77
N VAL A 63 0.52 16.70 -8.49
CA VAL A 63 -0.16 17.23 -7.31
C VAL A 63 -0.33 16.11 -6.30
N GLY A 64 0.39 16.18 -5.18
CA GLY A 64 0.45 15.17 -4.12
C GLY A 64 1.74 14.35 -4.18
N GLY A 65 2.54 14.43 -3.12
CA GLY A 65 3.74 13.63 -2.87
C GLY A 65 3.44 12.35 -2.09
N GLY A 66 2.32 11.69 -2.40
CA GLY A 66 1.86 10.46 -1.73
C GLY A 66 2.48 9.18 -2.28
N THR A 67 1.81 8.04 -2.00
CA THR A 67 2.19 6.70 -2.48
C THR A 67 2.44 6.67 -4.00
N ALA A 68 1.44 7.08 -4.79
CA ALA A 68 1.55 7.11 -6.25
C ALA A 68 2.41 8.29 -6.75
N GLY A 69 2.26 9.48 -6.15
CA GLY A 69 2.89 10.71 -6.64
C GLY A 69 4.42 10.67 -6.64
N LEU A 70 5.05 10.13 -5.58
CA LEU A 70 6.50 10.01 -5.55
C LEU A 70 7.03 8.89 -6.45
N ALA A 71 6.25 7.82 -6.65
CA ALA A 71 6.58 6.79 -7.63
C ALA A 71 6.58 7.39 -9.05
N MET A 72 5.52 8.13 -9.41
CA MET A 72 5.43 8.87 -10.67
C MET A 72 6.60 9.84 -10.85
N ALA A 73 6.91 10.65 -9.83
CA ALA A 73 7.99 11.62 -9.88
C ALA A 73 9.34 10.95 -10.15
N SER A 74 9.62 9.85 -9.47
CA SER A 74 10.84 9.07 -9.67
C SER A 74 10.90 8.47 -11.07
N ARG A 75 9.83 7.82 -11.55
CA ARG A 75 9.81 7.18 -12.87
C ARG A 75 9.92 8.19 -14.01
N LEU A 76 9.23 9.32 -13.94
CA LEU A 76 9.27 10.35 -15.00
C LEU A 76 10.61 11.11 -15.03
N THR A 77 11.35 11.15 -13.93
CA THR A 77 12.67 11.82 -13.90
C THR A 77 13.85 10.89 -14.22
N GLU A 78 13.61 9.61 -14.51
CA GLU A 78 14.62 8.69 -15.04
C GLU A 78 15.21 9.17 -16.37
N TYR A 79 14.47 9.98 -17.14
CA TYR A 79 14.99 10.65 -18.33
C TYR A 79 15.30 12.10 -18.02
N SER A 80 16.59 12.42 -18.09
CA SER A 80 17.13 13.73 -17.73
C SER A 80 16.57 14.89 -18.55
N ASN A 81 16.00 14.62 -19.72
CA ASN A 81 15.37 15.62 -20.60
C ASN A 81 13.93 15.98 -20.19
N MET A 82 13.39 15.38 -19.13
CA MET A 82 12.03 15.62 -18.66
C MET A 82 12.06 16.19 -17.25
N THR A 83 11.43 17.36 -17.10
CA THR A 83 11.39 18.11 -15.85
C THR A 83 10.09 17.85 -15.10
N VAL A 84 10.19 17.59 -13.80
CA VAL A 84 9.04 17.28 -12.95
C VAL A 84 9.03 18.16 -11.71
N ALA A 85 7.87 18.76 -11.44
CA ALA A 85 7.56 19.42 -10.18
C ALA A 85 6.53 18.60 -9.41
N VAL A 86 6.73 18.42 -8.10
CA VAL A 86 5.75 17.83 -7.17
C VAL A 86 5.31 18.90 -6.18
N ILE A 87 4.01 19.01 -5.94
CA ILE A 87 3.40 19.88 -4.91
C ILE A 87 2.83 19.00 -3.81
N GLU A 88 3.38 19.09 -2.59
CA GLU A 88 2.90 18.35 -1.40
C GLU A 88 2.42 19.32 -0.31
N ALA A 89 1.20 19.09 0.18
CA ALA A 89 0.57 19.92 1.20
C ALA A 89 1.22 19.78 2.59
N GLY A 90 1.71 18.57 2.88
CA GLY A 90 2.43 18.23 4.10
C GLY A 90 3.91 18.58 4.11
N GLY A 91 4.54 18.33 5.25
CA GLY A 91 5.99 18.40 5.40
C GLY A 91 6.72 17.18 4.81
N ASP A 92 8.04 17.14 4.97
CA ASP A 92 8.88 16.02 4.55
C ASP A 92 8.85 14.81 5.50
N GLY A 93 8.24 14.96 6.68
CA GLY A 93 8.08 13.91 7.68
C GLY A 93 9.24 13.79 8.68
N SER A 94 10.26 14.64 8.60
CA SER A 94 11.41 14.61 9.52
C SER A 94 11.02 14.86 10.99
N ASP A 95 10.06 15.76 11.24
CA ASP A 95 9.52 16.02 12.58
C ASP A 95 8.74 14.83 13.17
N HIS A 96 8.33 13.89 12.32
CA HIS A 96 7.54 12.69 12.65
C HIS A 96 8.30 11.39 12.36
N ALA A 97 9.63 11.43 12.28
CA ALA A 97 10.43 10.32 11.78
C ALA A 97 10.18 9.00 12.55
N ASP A 98 10.07 9.02 13.88
CA ASP A 98 9.81 7.81 14.66
C ASP A 98 8.36 7.32 14.46
N ASN A 99 7.40 8.25 14.45
CA ASN A 99 5.97 7.99 14.21
C ASN A 99 5.71 7.36 12.83
N ILE A 100 6.58 7.61 11.86
CA ILE A 100 6.51 7.06 10.50
C ILE A 100 7.34 5.78 10.40
N ASN A 101 8.62 5.82 10.77
CA ASN A 101 9.58 4.80 10.37
C ASN A 101 9.58 3.56 11.27
N ILE A 102 9.21 3.69 12.55
CA ILE A 102 9.27 2.58 13.50
C ILE A 102 7.90 1.87 13.51
N PRO A 103 7.79 0.62 13.06
CA PRO A 103 6.50 0.00 12.74
C PRO A 103 5.50 -0.01 13.89
N GLY A 104 5.85 -0.63 15.03
CA GLY A 104 4.98 -0.69 16.20
C GLY A 104 4.77 0.68 16.85
N TYR A 105 5.77 1.56 16.80
CA TYR A 105 5.63 2.93 17.31
C TYR A 105 4.59 3.71 16.49
N SER A 106 4.48 3.44 15.18
CA SER A 106 3.45 4.03 14.32
C SER A 106 2.02 3.59 14.66
N TYR A 107 1.83 2.40 15.25
CA TYR A 107 0.53 1.98 15.76
C TYR A 107 0.14 2.70 17.05
N LEU A 108 1.09 2.91 17.97
CA LEU A 108 0.80 3.53 19.25
C LEU A 108 0.76 5.06 19.17
N HIS A 109 1.72 5.64 18.44
CA HIS A 109 1.96 7.06 18.30
C HIS A 109 1.80 7.52 16.84
N GLY A 110 0.81 6.96 16.13
CA GLY A 110 0.57 7.32 14.72
C GLY A 110 0.27 8.81 14.50
N LEU A 111 0.16 9.21 13.24
CA LEU A 111 -0.01 10.63 12.87
C LEU A 111 -1.44 11.17 13.00
N THR A 112 -2.41 10.34 13.38
CA THR A 112 -3.81 10.76 13.45
C THR A 112 -3.99 11.96 14.40
N GLY A 113 -4.56 13.05 13.87
CA GLY A 113 -4.75 14.30 14.61
C GLY A 113 -3.48 15.16 14.76
N SER A 114 -2.34 14.77 14.20
CA SER A 114 -1.18 15.65 14.08
C SER A 114 -1.29 16.58 12.87
N ASP A 115 -0.32 17.47 12.68
CA ASP A 115 -0.18 18.32 11.49
C ASP A 115 0.14 17.52 10.20
N ALA A 116 0.56 16.27 10.35
CA ALA A 116 0.80 15.32 9.26
C ALA A 116 -0.43 14.45 8.91
N ASP A 117 -1.60 14.76 9.47
CA ASP A 117 -2.89 14.17 9.12
C ASP A 117 -3.82 15.25 8.53
N TRP A 118 -4.52 14.89 7.45
CA TRP A 118 -5.58 15.74 6.92
C TRP A 118 -6.77 15.84 7.86
N SER A 119 -6.94 14.91 8.80
CA SER A 119 -8.00 14.91 9.82
C SER A 119 -9.41 15.07 9.24
N TYR A 120 -9.67 14.45 8.09
CA TYR A 120 -11.02 14.40 7.52
C TYR A 120 -11.99 13.74 8.50
N THR A 121 -13.28 14.06 8.35
CA THR A 121 -14.38 13.42 9.08
C THR A 121 -15.48 13.11 8.08
N ILE A 122 -16.12 11.94 8.22
CA ILE A 122 -17.28 11.57 7.39
C ILE A 122 -18.56 12.17 7.93
N THR A 123 -19.56 12.32 7.08
CA THR A 123 -20.93 12.65 7.51
C THR A 123 -21.51 11.56 8.39
N ASN A 124 -22.61 11.87 9.08
CA ASN A 124 -23.35 10.85 9.82
C ASN A 124 -23.79 9.71 8.89
N GLN A 125 -23.52 8.48 9.31
CA GLN A 125 -23.84 7.27 8.56
C GLN A 125 -25.16 6.68 9.06
N SER A 126 -26.27 6.98 8.39
CA SER A 126 -27.63 6.65 8.87
C SER A 126 -27.83 5.16 9.15
N SER A 127 -27.22 4.29 8.35
CA SER A 127 -27.30 2.83 8.51
C SER A 127 -26.23 2.25 9.45
N ALA A 128 -25.27 3.06 9.91
CA ALA A 128 -24.17 2.66 10.79
C ALA A 128 -24.20 3.45 12.12
N GLY A 129 -25.34 3.37 12.81
CA GLY A 129 -25.53 3.97 14.12
C GLY A 129 -25.59 5.50 14.10
N ASN A 130 -25.78 6.12 12.93
CA ASN A 130 -25.80 7.57 12.74
C ASN A 130 -24.54 8.28 13.25
N ARG A 131 -23.39 7.58 13.19
CA ARG A 131 -22.09 8.09 13.67
C ARG A 131 -21.39 8.87 12.57
N ALA A 132 -20.71 9.95 12.95
CA ALA A 132 -19.65 10.60 12.17
C ALA A 132 -18.32 10.25 12.82
N THR A 133 -17.37 9.76 12.04
CA THR A 133 -16.07 9.31 12.54
C THR A 133 -14.92 10.00 11.82
N LYS A 134 -13.77 10.08 12.50
CA LYS A 134 -12.53 10.55 11.90
C LYS A 134 -12.13 9.62 10.76
N TRP A 135 -11.58 10.21 9.71
CA TRP A 135 -11.12 9.51 8.52
C TRP A 135 -9.72 9.96 8.08
N PRO A 136 -8.68 9.65 8.88
CA PRO A 136 -7.34 10.22 8.71
C PRO A 136 -6.70 9.87 7.36
N ARG A 137 -5.92 10.80 6.83
CA ARG A 137 -5.11 10.62 5.61
C ARG A 137 -3.77 11.30 5.79
N GLY A 138 -2.70 10.65 5.34
CA GLY A 138 -1.36 11.24 5.46
C GLY A 138 -1.24 12.55 4.67
N LYS A 139 -0.84 13.60 5.39
CA LYS A 139 -0.50 14.94 4.89
C LYS A 139 0.99 15.17 5.12
N VAL A 140 1.81 14.40 4.42
CA VAL A 140 3.27 14.33 4.55
C VAL A 140 3.81 13.64 3.31
N LEU A 141 5.10 13.82 2.97
CA LEU A 141 5.72 13.00 1.93
C LEU A 141 5.56 11.49 2.22
N GLY A 142 5.21 10.74 1.18
CA GLY A 142 4.74 9.35 1.28
C GLY A 142 3.24 9.21 1.47
N GLY A 143 2.53 10.29 1.82
CA GLY A 143 1.08 10.34 2.01
C GLY A 143 0.61 9.32 3.02
N SER A 144 -0.54 8.69 2.77
CA SER A 144 -1.04 7.60 3.61
C SER A 144 -0.10 6.39 3.68
N GLY A 145 0.86 6.25 2.77
CA GLY A 145 1.90 5.22 2.88
C GLY A 145 2.84 5.43 4.07
N SER A 146 2.92 6.65 4.59
CA SER A 146 3.66 7.01 5.81
C SER A 146 2.85 6.79 7.10
N THR A 147 1.57 6.42 6.99
CA THR A 147 0.67 6.27 8.15
C THR A 147 -0.06 4.92 8.20
N ASN A 148 0.01 4.11 7.16
CA ASN A 148 -0.76 2.87 7.06
C ASN A 148 -0.22 1.74 7.94
N GLY A 149 -0.95 0.62 7.99
CA GLY A 149 -0.55 -0.58 8.73
C GLY A 149 0.48 -1.49 8.06
N MET A 150 1.14 -1.04 6.99
CA MET A 150 2.24 -1.72 6.29
C MET A 150 1.92 -3.05 5.58
N PHE A 151 0.69 -3.54 5.64
CA PHE A 151 0.24 -4.70 4.87
C PHE A 151 0.57 -4.60 3.37
N TRP A 152 1.00 -5.73 2.80
CA TRP A 152 1.36 -5.82 1.39
C TRP A 152 0.64 -6.95 0.66
N GLY A 153 -0.15 -6.61 -0.35
CA GLY A 153 -0.85 -7.55 -1.21
C GLY A 153 -1.51 -6.83 -2.38
N ILE A 154 -1.70 -7.53 -3.50
CA ILE A 154 -2.17 -6.92 -4.76
C ILE A 154 -3.64 -7.25 -5.10
N GLY A 155 -4.26 -8.21 -4.41
CA GLY A 155 -5.64 -8.64 -4.67
C GLY A 155 -5.71 -9.84 -5.62
N SER A 156 -6.92 -10.33 -5.89
CA SER A 156 -7.11 -11.51 -6.73
C SER A 156 -6.97 -11.18 -8.21
N ALA A 157 -6.60 -12.18 -9.01
CA ALA A 157 -6.60 -12.09 -10.46
C ALA A 157 -8.00 -11.73 -11.00
N HIS A 158 -9.06 -12.28 -10.39
CA HIS A 158 -10.44 -11.97 -10.75
C HIS A 158 -10.80 -10.50 -10.52
N ASP A 159 -10.26 -9.85 -9.48
CA ASP A 159 -10.50 -8.42 -9.22
C ASP A 159 -9.99 -7.56 -10.39
N TRP A 160 -8.76 -7.81 -10.82
CA TRP A 160 -8.13 -7.07 -11.91
C TRP A 160 -8.72 -7.42 -13.27
N ASP A 161 -8.90 -8.71 -13.57
CA ASP A 161 -9.50 -9.12 -14.83
C ASP A 161 -10.91 -8.56 -14.99
N ALA A 162 -11.67 -8.43 -13.90
CA ALA A 162 -12.98 -7.79 -13.92
C ALA A 162 -12.91 -6.31 -14.35
N TRP A 163 -11.87 -5.56 -13.99
CA TRP A 163 -11.71 -4.17 -14.45
C TRP A 163 -11.58 -4.09 -15.96
N SER A 164 -10.86 -5.04 -16.56
CA SER A 164 -10.72 -5.10 -18.02
C SER A 164 -12.08 -5.30 -18.72
N THR A 165 -13.02 -6.02 -18.09
CA THR A 165 -14.36 -6.24 -18.65
C THR A 165 -15.23 -4.98 -18.66
N LEU A 166 -14.91 -3.97 -17.84
CA LEU A 166 -15.59 -2.67 -17.86
C LEU A 166 -15.28 -1.89 -19.14
N PHE A 167 -14.19 -2.21 -19.83
CA PHE A 167 -13.80 -1.63 -21.11
C PHE A 167 -13.66 -2.72 -22.18
N PRO A 168 -14.77 -3.32 -22.65
CA PRO A 168 -14.69 -4.27 -23.75
C PRO A 168 -14.10 -3.59 -24.98
N THR A 169 -13.43 -4.34 -25.85
CA THR A 169 -12.87 -3.82 -27.12
C THR A 169 -13.93 -3.23 -28.05
N SER A 170 -15.21 -3.48 -27.81
CA SER A 170 -16.34 -2.83 -28.51
C SER A 170 -16.70 -1.45 -27.95
N SER A 171 -16.20 -1.07 -26.77
CA SER A 171 -16.47 0.21 -26.14
C SER A 171 -15.89 1.36 -26.99
N PRO A 172 -16.70 2.36 -27.38
CA PRO A 172 -16.21 3.52 -28.13
C PRO A 172 -15.10 4.27 -27.39
N SER A 173 -15.21 4.38 -26.06
CA SER A 173 -14.22 5.03 -25.19
C SER A 173 -12.88 4.30 -25.19
N TYR A 174 -12.91 2.96 -25.26
CA TYR A 174 -11.70 2.13 -25.35
C TYR A 174 -10.96 2.35 -26.66
N ASN A 175 -11.67 2.36 -27.79
CA ASN A 175 -11.06 2.45 -29.13
C ASN A 175 -10.67 3.87 -29.57
N SER A 176 -11.25 4.90 -28.98
CA SER A 176 -11.01 6.30 -29.37
C SER A 176 -9.87 6.95 -28.59
N SER A 177 -9.40 6.32 -27.51
CA SER A 177 -8.32 6.83 -26.68
C SER A 177 -7.00 6.90 -27.46
N LYS A 178 -6.32 8.04 -27.36
CA LYS A 178 -5.03 8.30 -28.02
C LYS A 178 -4.10 9.02 -27.06
N LEU A 179 -2.83 8.62 -27.08
CA LEU A 179 -1.74 9.34 -26.43
C LEU A 179 -1.49 10.67 -27.14
N PRO A 180 -0.87 11.65 -26.47
CA PRO A 180 -0.48 12.94 -27.04
C PRO A 180 0.27 12.88 -28.38
N ASN A 181 1.08 11.83 -28.60
CA ASN A 181 1.80 11.61 -29.86
C ASN A 181 0.94 10.97 -30.98
N GLY A 182 -0.36 10.81 -30.76
CA GLY A 182 -1.31 10.22 -31.72
C GLY A 182 -1.41 8.70 -31.68
N THR A 183 -0.59 8.02 -30.86
CA THR A 183 -0.61 6.56 -30.72
C THR A 183 -1.98 6.12 -30.17
N PRO A 184 -2.70 5.20 -30.85
CA PRO A 184 -3.88 4.55 -30.29
C PRO A 184 -3.57 3.97 -28.92
N ALA A 185 -4.42 4.24 -27.93
CA ALA A 185 -4.10 4.05 -26.53
C ALA A 185 -5.23 3.29 -25.84
N SER A 186 -5.23 1.98 -26.02
CA SER A 186 -6.19 1.08 -25.39
C SER A 186 -5.42 0.11 -24.52
N PHE A 187 -5.27 0.46 -23.24
CA PHE A 187 -4.49 -0.31 -22.28
C PHE A 187 -5.40 -1.22 -21.48
N PRO A 188 -5.21 -2.54 -21.54
CA PRO A 188 -5.95 -3.44 -20.70
C PRO A 188 -5.38 -3.41 -19.28
N TRP A 189 -6.27 -3.45 -18.30
CA TRP A 189 -5.96 -3.49 -16.87
C TRP A 189 -6.27 -4.89 -16.34
N THR A 190 -5.58 -5.91 -16.85
CA THR A 190 -5.77 -7.31 -16.44
C THR A 190 -4.82 -7.69 -15.33
N TRP A 191 -5.06 -8.85 -14.71
CA TRP A 191 -4.13 -9.46 -13.75
C TRP A 191 -2.70 -9.56 -14.30
N ALA A 192 -2.53 -9.97 -15.56
CA ALA A 192 -1.20 -10.18 -16.13
C ALA A 192 -0.36 -8.89 -16.15
N GLN A 193 -0.97 -7.76 -16.55
CA GLN A 193 -0.31 -6.45 -16.52
C GLN A 193 -0.02 -6.03 -15.08
N ILE A 194 -1.00 -6.17 -14.19
CA ILE A 194 -0.88 -5.63 -12.85
C ILE A 194 0.07 -6.46 -11.98
N GLN A 195 0.11 -7.79 -12.15
CA GLN A 195 1.12 -8.63 -11.52
C GLN A 195 2.53 -8.23 -11.96
N HIS A 196 2.74 -7.87 -13.24
CA HIS A 196 4.03 -7.34 -13.69
C HIS A 196 4.40 -6.04 -12.96
N TYR A 197 3.48 -5.08 -12.87
CA TYR A 197 3.76 -3.80 -12.22
C TYR A 197 3.85 -3.87 -10.70
N HIS A 198 3.14 -4.80 -10.08
CA HIS A 198 3.33 -5.17 -8.68
C HIS A 198 4.76 -5.64 -8.44
N LYS A 199 5.23 -6.63 -9.21
CA LYS A 199 6.61 -7.14 -9.14
C LYS A 199 7.64 -6.06 -9.47
N LYS A 200 7.34 -5.14 -10.38
CA LYS A 200 8.22 -3.99 -10.71
C LYS A 200 8.37 -3.02 -9.53
N SER A 201 7.33 -2.88 -8.70
CA SER A 201 7.35 -2.03 -7.51
C SER A 201 8.02 -2.70 -6.29
N GLU A 202 8.06 -4.02 -6.25
CA GLU A 202 8.45 -4.82 -5.09
C GLU A 202 9.89 -5.37 -5.17
N THR A 203 10.61 -5.33 -4.04
CA THR A 203 11.66 -6.28 -3.69
C THR A 203 11.24 -7.06 -2.44
N PHE A 204 10.86 -8.31 -2.65
CA PHE A 204 10.46 -9.23 -1.60
C PHE A 204 11.67 -9.96 -1.01
N HIS A 205 11.74 -9.97 0.31
CA HIS A 205 12.75 -10.68 1.09
C HIS A 205 12.07 -11.79 1.87
N ALA A 206 12.21 -13.01 1.37
CA ALA A 206 11.61 -14.18 2.00
C ALA A 206 12.16 -14.37 3.43
N PRO A 207 11.29 -14.64 4.41
CA PRO A 207 11.72 -14.92 5.79
C PRO A 207 12.51 -16.24 5.87
N PRO A 208 13.31 -16.47 6.92
CA PRO A 208 14.01 -17.74 7.13
C PRO A 208 13.07 -18.95 7.14
N ALA A 209 13.56 -20.12 6.68
CA ALA A 209 12.76 -21.34 6.56
C ALA A 209 12.13 -21.81 7.89
N GLU A 210 12.80 -21.54 9.01
CA GLU A 210 12.27 -21.81 10.35
C GLU A 210 11.04 -20.95 10.66
N GLN A 211 11.10 -19.65 10.37
CA GLN A 211 9.96 -18.74 10.52
C GLN A 211 8.80 -19.15 9.61
N GLN A 212 9.08 -19.51 8.35
CA GLN A 212 8.07 -20.02 7.43
C GLN A 212 7.36 -21.26 7.98
N SER A 213 8.14 -22.21 8.51
CA SER A 213 7.62 -23.46 9.07
C SER A 213 6.81 -23.22 10.34
N LYS A 214 7.31 -22.38 11.26
CA LYS A 214 6.65 -22.04 12.53
C LYS A 214 5.25 -21.47 12.32
N TYR A 215 5.11 -20.56 11.36
CA TYR A 215 3.85 -19.85 11.13
C TYR A 215 3.01 -20.43 9.98
N GLY A 216 3.41 -21.56 9.41
CA GLY A 216 2.67 -22.25 8.35
C GLY A 216 2.59 -21.47 7.04
N MET A 217 3.56 -20.61 6.76
CA MET A 217 3.61 -19.75 5.57
C MET A 217 3.71 -20.59 4.29
N THR A 218 3.10 -20.09 3.22
CA THR A 218 3.31 -20.59 1.85
C THR A 218 3.80 -19.42 1.02
N ILE A 219 4.97 -19.56 0.41
CA ILE A 219 5.57 -18.52 -0.43
C ILE A 219 5.59 -19.00 -1.88
N ASP A 220 4.95 -18.24 -2.76
CA ASP A 220 5.11 -18.39 -4.20
C ASP A 220 6.16 -17.39 -4.69
N ALA A 221 7.41 -17.84 -4.76
CA ALA A 221 8.53 -16.98 -5.16
C ALA A 221 8.34 -16.36 -6.56
N ASP A 222 7.63 -17.04 -7.46
CA ASP A 222 7.35 -16.53 -8.80
C ASP A 222 6.31 -15.42 -8.78
N ALA A 223 5.53 -15.27 -7.70
CA ALA A 223 4.53 -14.22 -7.55
C ALA A 223 5.12 -12.86 -7.13
N HIS A 224 6.35 -12.84 -6.62
CA HIS A 224 6.97 -11.66 -6.02
C HIS A 224 8.02 -10.95 -6.90
N GLY A 225 8.18 -9.65 -6.66
CA GLY A 225 9.26 -8.84 -7.24
C GLY A 225 10.57 -8.99 -6.48
N THR A 226 11.71 -8.79 -7.14
CA THR A 226 13.06 -8.96 -6.55
C THR A 226 13.99 -7.77 -6.76
N SER A 227 13.49 -6.67 -7.32
CA SER A 227 14.33 -5.51 -7.67
C SER A 227 13.60 -4.16 -7.65
N GLY A 228 12.33 -4.16 -7.25
CA GLY A 228 11.53 -2.95 -7.16
C GLY A 228 11.87 -2.08 -5.94
N PRO A 229 11.47 -0.81 -5.93
CA PRO A 229 11.91 0.15 -4.90
C PRO A 229 11.33 -0.13 -3.51
N ILE A 230 10.14 -0.72 -3.42
CA ILE A 230 9.48 -1.02 -2.15
C ILE A 230 9.99 -2.35 -1.61
N GLN A 231 10.69 -2.28 -0.48
CA GLN A 231 11.14 -3.45 0.26
C GLN A 231 9.96 -4.07 1.02
N THR A 232 9.80 -5.39 0.91
CA THR A 232 8.79 -6.15 1.63
C THR A 232 9.41 -7.36 2.32
N THR A 233 9.03 -7.59 3.57
CA THR A 233 9.47 -8.76 4.36
C THR A 233 8.51 -9.00 5.52
N MET A 234 8.79 -10.00 6.35
CA MET A 234 8.06 -10.23 7.60
C MET A 234 8.66 -9.42 8.74
N SER A 235 7.86 -9.17 9.77
CA SER A 235 8.31 -8.59 11.02
C SER A 235 9.43 -9.41 11.64
N GLU A 236 10.38 -8.74 12.27
CA GLU A 236 11.40 -9.39 13.10
C GLU A 236 10.74 -10.10 14.27
N PHE A 237 9.97 -9.36 15.08
CA PHE A 237 9.13 -9.89 16.14
C PHE A 237 7.71 -10.22 15.67
N ILE A 238 7.27 -11.46 15.92
CA ILE A 238 5.88 -11.93 15.75
C ILE A 238 5.46 -12.64 17.04
N TYR A 239 4.28 -12.33 17.57
CA TYR A 239 3.74 -13.00 18.75
C TYR A 239 3.49 -14.49 18.49
N ASP A 240 3.95 -15.36 19.39
CA ASP A 240 3.85 -16.82 19.25
C ASP A 240 2.45 -17.34 18.91
N PRO A 241 1.34 -16.85 19.52
CA PRO A 241 0.00 -17.32 19.18
C PRO A 241 -0.41 -17.17 17.71
N VAL A 242 0.28 -16.32 16.94
CA VAL A 242 0.09 -16.20 15.48
C VAL A 242 0.34 -17.53 14.76
N SER A 243 1.17 -18.43 15.30
CA SER A 243 1.41 -19.77 14.71
C SER A 243 0.15 -20.64 14.68
N ASN A 244 -0.87 -20.31 15.48
CA ASN A 244 -2.14 -21.03 15.50
C ASN A 244 -3.06 -20.63 14.33
N TRP A 245 -2.82 -19.48 13.69
CA TRP A 245 -3.72 -18.87 12.71
C TRP A 245 -3.96 -19.75 11.48
N VAL A 246 -2.91 -20.04 10.71
CA VAL A 246 -3.01 -20.79 9.45
C VAL A 246 -3.56 -22.21 9.70
N PRO A 247 -3.07 -23.00 10.69
CA PRO A 247 -3.62 -24.33 10.96
C PRO A 247 -5.11 -24.30 11.35
N THR A 248 -5.55 -23.33 12.17
CA THR A 248 -6.97 -23.18 12.53
C THR A 248 -7.81 -22.91 11.29
N LEU A 249 -7.36 -22.02 10.42
CA LEU A 249 -8.12 -21.69 9.22
C LEU A 249 -8.21 -22.86 8.23
N VAL A 250 -7.16 -23.69 8.17
CA VAL A 250 -7.20 -24.96 7.45
C VAL A 250 -8.23 -25.91 8.05
N ASN A 251 -8.32 -25.99 9.38
CA ASN A 251 -9.32 -26.84 10.06
C ASN A 251 -10.77 -26.38 9.85
N VAL A 252 -11.02 -25.07 9.62
CA VAL A 252 -12.34 -24.58 9.22
C VAL A 252 -12.61 -24.68 7.70
N GLY A 253 -11.69 -25.30 6.95
CA GLY A 253 -11.88 -25.63 5.53
C GLY A 253 -11.31 -24.61 4.55
N MET A 254 -10.48 -23.65 4.99
CA MET A 254 -9.73 -22.80 4.07
C MET A 254 -8.45 -23.51 3.58
N LYS A 255 -7.92 -23.06 2.45
CA LYS A 255 -6.58 -23.44 1.99
C LYS A 255 -5.56 -22.44 2.51
N LYS A 256 -4.32 -22.86 2.67
CA LYS A 256 -3.19 -21.93 2.85
C LYS A 256 -2.64 -21.50 1.49
N GLY A 257 -2.00 -20.33 1.42
CA GLY A 257 -1.43 -19.85 0.17
C GLY A 257 -0.74 -18.49 0.31
N ASP A 258 -0.39 -17.92 -0.83
CA ASP A 258 0.29 -16.62 -0.95
C ASP A 258 -0.64 -15.62 -1.63
N LEU A 259 -0.85 -14.44 -1.04
CA LEU A 259 -1.73 -13.41 -1.59
C LEU A 259 -1.20 -12.80 -2.89
N ALA A 260 0.11 -12.89 -3.16
CA ALA A 260 0.69 -12.40 -4.40
C ALA A 260 0.38 -13.31 -5.61
N SER A 261 -0.05 -14.56 -5.37
CA SER A 261 -0.31 -15.55 -6.42
C SER A 261 -1.53 -15.25 -7.30
N GLY A 262 -2.39 -14.32 -6.86
CA GLY A 262 -3.64 -13.95 -7.54
C GLY A 262 -4.88 -14.73 -7.06
N ASP A 263 -4.72 -15.64 -6.11
CA ASP A 263 -5.82 -16.33 -5.44
C ASP A 263 -5.87 -15.94 -3.97
N THR A 264 -6.73 -14.99 -3.64
CA THR A 264 -6.76 -14.39 -2.30
C THR A 264 -7.55 -15.20 -1.29
N ASN A 265 -8.36 -16.18 -1.70
CA ASN A 265 -9.11 -17.04 -0.78
C ASN A 265 -8.19 -18.07 -0.10
N VAL A 266 -7.29 -17.56 0.72
CA VAL A 266 -6.26 -18.31 1.41
C VAL A 266 -6.13 -17.80 2.85
N ALA A 267 -5.71 -18.68 3.74
CA ALA A 267 -5.16 -18.34 5.04
C ALA A 267 -3.65 -18.14 4.92
N THR A 268 -3.12 -17.04 5.45
CA THR A 268 -1.69 -16.75 5.34
C THR A 268 -1.16 -15.87 6.46
N ILE A 269 0.17 -15.73 6.50
CA ILE A 269 0.86 -14.63 7.14
C ILE A 269 1.43 -13.77 6.02
N THR A 270 0.92 -12.55 5.90
CA THR A 270 1.25 -11.66 4.77
C THR A 270 2.53 -10.89 5.04
N PRO A 271 3.36 -10.64 4.01
CA PRO A 271 4.46 -9.71 4.16
C PRO A 271 3.95 -8.28 4.34
N SER A 272 4.89 -7.45 4.75
CA SER A 272 4.66 -6.05 5.02
C SER A 272 5.77 -5.18 4.44
N THR A 273 5.50 -3.89 4.28
CA THR A 273 6.44 -2.93 3.72
C THR A 273 7.49 -2.51 4.73
N LEU A 274 8.47 -3.38 4.94
CA LEU A 274 9.59 -3.21 5.86
C LEU A 274 10.93 -3.33 5.12
N ASN A 275 11.89 -2.50 5.51
CA ASN A 275 13.28 -2.63 5.08
C ASN A 275 13.94 -3.80 5.84
N PRO A 276 14.46 -4.84 5.16
CA PRO A 276 14.97 -6.05 5.84
C PRO A 276 16.25 -5.82 6.63
N SER A 277 16.95 -4.70 6.41
CA SER A 277 18.22 -4.39 7.08
C SER A 277 18.06 -3.70 8.43
N ASN A 278 16.91 -3.07 8.69
CA ASN A 278 16.69 -2.28 9.90
C ASN A 278 15.23 -2.26 10.38
N PHE A 279 14.35 -3.05 9.75
CA PHE A 279 12.92 -3.16 10.03
C PHE A 279 12.17 -1.83 10.14
N THR A 280 12.66 -0.79 9.47
CA THR A 280 11.92 0.47 9.31
C THR A 280 10.93 0.38 8.17
N ARG A 281 9.87 1.18 8.23
CA ARG A 281 8.86 1.31 7.17
C ARG A 281 9.50 1.57 5.79
N SER A 282 8.98 0.86 4.79
CA SER A 282 9.24 1.06 3.37
C SER A 282 8.04 1.76 2.72
N ASN A 283 8.16 3.05 2.42
CA ASN A 283 7.12 3.86 1.75
C ASN A 283 7.67 4.53 0.48
N SER A 284 6.88 5.37 -0.19
CA SER A 284 7.29 5.93 -1.49
C SER A 284 8.44 6.93 -1.36
N LEU A 285 8.55 7.65 -0.23
CA LEU A 285 9.71 8.49 0.07
C LEU A 285 10.98 7.64 0.24
N ALA A 286 10.90 6.56 1.02
CA ALA A 286 12.03 5.66 1.30
C ALA A 286 12.46 4.85 0.07
N GLY A 287 11.52 4.39 -0.76
CA GLY A 287 11.80 3.56 -1.93
C GLY A 287 12.10 4.35 -3.20
N TYR A 288 11.30 5.37 -3.54
CA TYR A 288 11.37 6.01 -4.85
C TYR A 288 12.23 7.28 -4.90
N ILE A 289 12.39 7.98 -3.77
CA ILE A 289 13.06 9.30 -3.72
C ILE A 289 14.37 9.24 -2.94
N THR A 290 14.36 8.61 -1.77
CA THR A 290 15.54 8.54 -0.88
C THR A 290 16.77 7.88 -1.52
N PRO A 291 16.64 6.77 -2.27
CA PRO A 291 17.80 6.09 -2.84
C PRO A 291 18.33 6.79 -4.10
N VAL A 292 17.56 7.70 -4.70
CA VAL A 292 18.01 8.46 -5.86
C VAL A 292 18.81 9.68 -5.39
N GLY A 293 20.01 9.84 -5.94
CA GLY A 293 20.80 11.06 -5.71
C GLY A 293 20.08 12.31 -6.24
N PRO A 294 20.65 13.51 -6.03
CA PRO A 294 20.06 14.75 -6.52
C PRO A 294 19.84 14.69 -8.05
N ARG A 295 18.59 14.82 -8.48
CA ARG A 295 18.18 14.89 -9.89
C ARG A 295 17.89 16.35 -10.25
N GLY A 296 18.71 16.95 -11.12
CA GLY A 296 18.54 18.36 -11.53
C GLY A 296 17.24 18.66 -12.29
N ASN A 297 16.53 17.63 -12.72
CA ASN A 297 15.24 17.68 -13.41
C ASN A 297 14.03 17.37 -12.49
N LEU A 298 14.24 17.23 -11.18
CA LEU A 298 13.19 17.02 -10.18
C LEU A 298 13.16 18.17 -9.18
N VAL A 299 11.97 18.65 -8.82
CA VAL A 299 11.75 19.51 -7.65
C VAL A 299 10.52 19.02 -6.90
N ILE A 300 10.65 18.79 -5.59
CA ILE A 300 9.55 18.41 -4.69
C ILE A 300 9.34 19.56 -3.70
N LEU A 301 8.24 20.28 -3.84
CA LEU A 301 7.89 21.41 -2.97
C LEU A 301 6.90 20.96 -1.90
N THR A 302 7.31 21.04 -0.64
CA THR A 302 6.50 20.65 0.54
C THR A 302 5.88 21.87 1.25
N GLY A 303 4.86 21.64 2.07
CA GLY A 303 4.20 22.66 2.89
C GLY A 303 3.27 23.59 2.11
N VAL A 304 2.85 23.19 0.91
CA VAL A 304 1.96 23.98 0.05
C VAL A 304 0.88 23.12 -0.60
N GLN A 305 -0.36 23.60 -0.59
CA GLN A 305 -1.49 22.90 -1.16
C GLN A 305 -1.79 23.44 -2.56
N ALA A 306 -1.98 22.54 -3.52
CA ALA A 306 -2.55 22.91 -4.81
C ALA A 306 -3.98 23.42 -4.61
N THR A 307 -4.29 24.59 -5.16
CA THR A 307 -5.57 25.28 -4.94
C THR A 307 -6.48 25.31 -6.16
N GLY A 308 -5.98 24.91 -7.33
CA GLY A 308 -6.79 24.81 -8.55
C GLY A 308 -5.95 24.65 -9.81
N LEU A 309 -6.56 24.10 -10.85
CA LEU A 309 -5.98 24.00 -12.19
C LEU A 309 -6.10 25.33 -12.93
N VAL A 310 -5.07 25.69 -13.71
CA VAL A 310 -5.06 26.90 -14.54
C VAL A 310 -5.42 26.55 -15.97
N TRP A 311 -6.62 26.90 -16.41
CA TRP A 311 -7.13 26.54 -17.72
C TRP A 311 -6.69 27.50 -18.83
N SER A 312 -6.31 26.95 -19.98
CA SER A 312 -6.12 27.70 -21.23
C SER A 312 -7.44 28.31 -21.71
N SER A 313 -7.39 29.54 -22.22
CA SER A 313 -8.53 30.15 -22.94
C SER A 313 -8.79 29.49 -24.30
N LYS A 314 -7.78 28.80 -24.86
CA LYS A 314 -7.89 28.02 -26.11
C LYS A 314 -8.24 26.57 -25.78
N LYS A 315 -9.31 26.05 -26.38
CA LYS A 315 -9.65 24.62 -26.37
C LYS A 315 -9.14 23.96 -27.65
N THR A 316 -8.38 22.89 -27.53
CA THR A 316 -7.86 22.09 -28.65
C THR A 316 -8.33 20.64 -28.48
N GLY A 317 -9.58 20.37 -28.84
CA GLY A 317 -10.21 19.05 -28.65
C GLY A 317 -10.72 18.77 -27.23
N GLY A 318 -10.34 19.60 -26.24
CA GLY A 318 -10.79 19.53 -24.85
C GLY A 318 -10.22 20.69 -24.02
N ALA A 319 -10.48 20.69 -22.73
CA ALA A 319 -9.82 21.60 -21.79
C ALA A 319 -8.32 21.29 -21.68
N VAL A 320 -7.50 22.33 -21.54
CA VAL A 320 -6.04 22.21 -21.40
C VAL A 320 -5.63 22.90 -20.10
N ALA A 321 -5.05 22.17 -19.16
CA ALA A 321 -4.45 22.73 -17.97
C ALA A 321 -3.04 23.24 -18.31
N THR A 322 -2.82 24.54 -18.19
CA THR A 322 -1.51 25.18 -18.43
C THR A 322 -0.61 25.17 -17.20
N GLY A 323 -1.14 24.78 -16.05
CA GLY A 323 -0.45 24.81 -14.78
C GLY A 323 -1.36 24.57 -13.58
N VAL A 324 -0.79 24.78 -12.40
CA VAL A 324 -1.43 24.59 -11.10
C VAL A 324 -1.15 25.81 -10.23
N ASN A 325 -2.18 26.33 -9.57
CA ASN A 325 -2.05 27.32 -8.51
C ASN A 325 -1.79 26.60 -7.17
N PHE A 326 -0.96 27.17 -6.31
CA PHE A 326 -0.68 26.64 -4.99
C PHE A 326 -0.42 27.74 -3.97
N ALA A 327 -0.66 27.43 -2.69
CA ALA A 327 -0.43 28.34 -1.58
C ALA A 327 -0.19 27.54 -0.28
N ALA A 328 0.46 28.17 0.70
CA ALA A 328 0.73 27.55 2.01
C ALA A 328 -0.50 27.57 2.95
N SER A 329 -1.43 28.51 2.75
CA SER A 329 -2.60 28.68 3.62
C SER A 329 -3.70 29.50 2.95
N ALA A 330 -4.90 29.43 3.53
CA ALA A 330 -6.04 30.26 3.14
C ALA A 330 -5.72 31.76 3.29
N GLY A 331 -5.97 32.54 2.24
CA GLY A 331 -5.67 33.99 2.21
C GLY A 331 -4.17 34.33 2.10
N GLY A 332 -3.28 33.33 2.04
CA GLY A 332 -1.86 33.52 1.79
C GLY A 332 -1.54 33.90 0.34
N GLN A 333 -0.26 34.15 0.07
CA GLN A 333 0.22 34.39 -1.30
C GLN A 333 -0.04 33.16 -2.17
N THR A 334 -0.76 33.37 -3.27
CA THR A 334 -0.95 32.36 -4.31
C THR A 334 0.20 32.43 -5.31
N TYR A 335 0.78 31.28 -5.62
CA TYR A 335 1.80 31.08 -6.62
C TYR A 335 1.27 30.21 -7.76
N SER A 336 1.97 30.18 -8.89
CA SER A 336 1.58 29.35 -10.03
C SER A 336 2.79 28.66 -10.66
N VAL A 337 2.67 27.38 -10.97
CA VAL A 337 3.64 26.62 -11.77
C VAL A 337 3.00 26.17 -13.08
N LYS A 338 3.75 26.21 -14.19
CA LYS A 338 3.26 25.83 -15.52
C LYS A 338 3.65 24.39 -15.86
N ALA A 339 2.75 23.70 -16.55
CA ALA A 339 3.00 22.40 -17.16
C ALA A 339 3.05 22.55 -18.70
N SER A 340 4.16 22.16 -19.33
CA SER A 340 4.32 22.17 -20.79
C SER A 340 3.70 20.93 -21.45
N LYS A 341 3.58 19.82 -20.71
CA LYS A 341 2.92 18.59 -21.12
C LYS A 341 1.69 18.37 -20.26
N GLU A 342 1.81 17.70 -19.12
CA GLU A 342 0.66 17.21 -18.36
C GLU A 342 0.65 17.65 -16.90
N VAL A 343 -0.55 17.84 -16.36
CA VAL A 343 -0.79 17.91 -14.91
C VAL A 343 -1.30 16.55 -14.45
N ILE A 344 -0.69 15.98 -13.42
CA ILE A 344 -0.97 14.64 -12.91
C ILE A 344 -1.45 14.76 -11.48
N LEU A 345 -2.69 14.34 -11.21
CA LEU A 345 -3.29 14.37 -9.88
C LEU A 345 -3.00 13.07 -9.15
N CYS A 346 -2.33 13.19 -8.00
CA CYS A 346 -1.98 12.13 -7.07
C CYS A 346 -2.39 12.52 -5.64
N GLY A 347 -3.47 13.32 -5.51
CA GLY A 347 -3.99 13.83 -4.23
C GLY A 347 -4.73 12.76 -3.41
N GLY A 348 -4.74 11.52 -3.88
CA GLY A 348 -5.51 10.43 -3.29
C GLY A 348 -7.01 10.61 -3.52
N VAL A 349 -7.77 9.71 -2.90
CA VAL A 349 -9.22 9.58 -3.17
C VAL A 349 -10.01 10.83 -2.82
N ILE A 350 -9.55 11.61 -1.85
CA ILE A 350 -10.20 12.84 -1.43
C ILE A 350 -9.64 14.03 -2.23
N GLY A 351 -8.33 14.22 -2.20
CA GLY A 351 -7.68 15.40 -2.77
C GLY A 351 -7.81 15.53 -4.29
N SER A 352 -7.73 14.42 -5.03
CA SER A 352 -7.85 14.45 -6.50
C SER A 352 -9.25 14.86 -6.95
N ALA A 353 -10.30 14.26 -6.36
CA ALA A 353 -11.68 14.61 -6.66
C ALA A 353 -12.03 16.05 -6.22
N GLN A 354 -11.58 16.46 -5.02
CA GLN A 354 -11.78 17.82 -4.52
C GLN A 354 -11.15 18.85 -5.45
N LEU A 355 -9.90 18.62 -5.87
CA LEU A 355 -9.17 19.55 -6.75
C LEU A 355 -9.83 19.66 -8.13
N LEU A 356 -10.31 18.56 -8.70
CA LEU A 356 -11.09 18.58 -9.94
C LEU A 356 -12.35 19.45 -9.77
N GLN A 357 -13.12 19.21 -8.71
CA GLN A 357 -14.37 19.93 -8.44
C GLN A 357 -14.14 21.44 -8.25
N VAL A 358 -13.19 21.88 -7.42
CA VAL A 358 -12.90 23.33 -7.27
C VAL A 358 -12.32 23.95 -8.55
N SER A 359 -11.77 23.13 -9.44
CA SER A 359 -11.27 23.55 -10.75
C SER A 359 -12.34 23.55 -11.84
N GLY A 360 -13.61 23.31 -11.51
CA GLY A 360 -14.72 23.32 -12.46
C GLY A 360 -14.89 22.02 -13.26
N VAL A 361 -14.26 20.92 -12.84
CA VAL A 361 -14.42 19.58 -13.44
C VAL A 361 -15.20 18.69 -12.48
N GLY A 362 -16.46 18.39 -12.83
CA GLY A 362 -17.33 17.57 -12.00
C GLY A 362 -18.80 17.74 -12.34
N PRO A 363 -19.74 17.32 -11.47
CA PRO A 363 -21.16 17.41 -11.76
C PRO A 363 -21.59 18.87 -11.97
N LYS A 364 -22.12 19.22 -13.15
CA LYS A 364 -22.51 20.59 -13.46
C LYS A 364 -23.46 21.21 -12.44
N ALA A 365 -24.44 20.45 -11.94
CA ALA A 365 -25.38 20.93 -10.94
C ALA A 365 -24.70 21.36 -9.63
N LEU A 366 -23.61 20.68 -9.22
CA LEU A 366 -22.80 21.07 -8.07
C LEU A 366 -21.99 22.34 -8.35
N MET A 367 -21.41 22.45 -9.55
CA MET A 367 -20.66 23.66 -9.93
C MET A 367 -21.56 24.89 -9.94
N ASP A 368 -22.76 24.77 -10.53
CA ASP A 368 -23.74 25.84 -10.61
C ASP A 368 -24.22 26.28 -9.21
N SER A 369 -24.47 25.35 -8.28
CA SER A 369 -24.91 25.68 -6.93
C SER A 369 -23.87 26.43 -6.10
N LEU A 370 -22.58 26.16 -6.37
CA LEU A 370 -21.44 26.81 -5.72
C LEU A 370 -20.89 28.00 -6.50
N LYS A 371 -21.52 28.37 -7.62
CA LYS A 371 -21.10 29.46 -8.53
C LYS A 371 -19.67 29.28 -9.05
N ILE A 372 -19.25 28.04 -9.24
CA ILE A 372 -17.99 27.67 -9.87
C ILE A 372 -18.23 27.59 -11.38
N GLN A 373 -17.35 28.19 -12.17
CA GLN A 373 -17.44 28.06 -13.63
C GLN A 373 -17.16 26.62 -14.03
N SER A 374 -18.17 25.94 -14.56
CA SER A 374 -18.00 24.59 -15.11
C SER A 374 -17.09 24.62 -16.36
N VAL A 375 -16.06 23.78 -16.34
CA VAL A 375 -15.08 23.57 -17.41
C VAL A 375 -15.39 22.28 -18.16
N VAL A 376 -15.65 21.21 -17.42
CA VAL A 376 -16.12 19.91 -17.92
C VAL A 376 -17.23 19.42 -16.99
N ASP A 377 -18.38 19.10 -17.57
CA ASP A 377 -19.46 18.39 -16.86
C ASP A 377 -19.11 16.90 -16.83
N LEU A 378 -18.76 16.41 -15.65
CA LEU A 378 -18.32 15.04 -15.44
C LEU A 378 -18.97 14.49 -14.17
N PRO A 379 -20.22 13.98 -14.27
CA PRO A 379 -21.02 13.61 -13.11
C PRO A 379 -20.42 12.49 -12.25
N GLY A 380 -19.46 11.73 -12.78
CA GLY A 380 -18.71 10.73 -12.02
C GLY A 380 -17.73 11.27 -10.98
N VAL A 381 -17.30 12.53 -11.06
CA VAL A 381 -16.29 13.08 -10.13
C VAL A 381 -16.88 13.18 -8.72
N GLY A 382 -16.28 12.45 -7.79
CA GLY A 382 -16.72 12.33 -6.41
C GLY A 382 -17.78 11.26 -6.17
N GLN A 383 -18.32 10.62 -7.21
CA GLN A 383 -19.27 9.52 -7.07
C GLN A 383 -18.52 8.17 -6.94
N ASN A 384 -19.28 7.09 -6.69
CA ASN A 384 -18.73 5.73 -6.60
C ASN A 384 -17.68 5.54 -5.50
N LEU A 385 -17.71 6.36 -4.44
CA LEU A 385 -16.83 6.19 -3.28
C LEU A 385 -17.13 4.84 -2.63
N GLN A 386 -16.09 4.01 -2.52
CA GLN A 386 -16.12 2.72 -1.85
C GLN A 386 -14.98 2.68 -0.85
N ASP A 387 -15.09 1.81 0.15
CA ASP A 387 -14.08 1.58 1.16
C ASP A 387 -14.29 0.18 1.74
N HIS A 388 -13.25 -0.41 2.31
CA HIS A 388 -13.43 -1.55 3.20
C HIS A 388 -14.08 -1.06 4.48
N GLU A 389 -15.14 -1.72 4.94
CA GLU A 389 -15.77 -1.44 6.22
C GLU A 389 -15.49 -2.61 7.18
N ALA A 390 -15.08 -2.29 8.40
CA ALA A 390 -14.51 -3.25 9.32
C ALA A 390 -15.10 -3.14 10.74
N THR A 391 -15.24 -4.28 11.40
CA THR A 391 -15.48 -4.39 12.85
C THR A 391 -14.59 -5.48 13.43
N THR A 392 -14.68 -5.78 14.73
CA THR A 392 -13.79 -6.75 15.39
C THR A 392 -14.54 -7.58 16.40
N VAL A 393 -14.22 -8.86 16.47
CA VAL A 393 -14.60 -9.72 17.60
C VAL A 393 -13.39 -9.83 18.52
N THR A 394 -13.59 -9.69 19.83
CA THR A 394 -12.51 -9.67 20.82
C THR A 394 -12.61 -10.85 21.75
N TRP A 395 -11.47 -11.36 22.21
CA TRP A 395 -11.38 -12.42 23.20
C TRP A 395 -10.32 -12.09 24.24
N SER A 396 -10.60 -12.49 25.48
CA SER A 396 -9.55 -12.56 26.49
C SER A 396 -8.56 -13.67 26.18
N VAL A 397 -7.31 -13.46 26.59
CA VAL A 397 -6.20 -14.41 26.39
C VAL A 397 -5.34 -14.48 27.64
N ASP A 398 -4.59 -15.58 27.75
CA ASP A 398 -3.46 -15.68 28.68
C ASP A 398 -2.17 -15.26 27.96
N GLY A 399 -1.29 -14.51 28.65
CA GLY A 399 0.00 -14.09 28.11
C GLY A 399 0.03 -12.63 27.63
N ALA A 400 1.19 -12.24 27.09
CA ALA A 400 1.44 -10.86 26.69
C ALA A 400 0.73 -10.51 25.38
N THR A 401 0.15 -9.31 25.33
CA THR A 401 -0.40 -8.68 24.13
C THR A 401 0.31 -7.37 23.85
N TRP A 402 -0.06 -6.72 22.74
CA TRP A 402 0.47 -5.39 22.40
C TRP A 402 0.25 -4.36 23.52
N ALA A 403 -0.82 -4.53 24.29
CA ALA A 403 -1.19 -3.62 25.36
C ALA A 403 -0.18 -3.59 26.51
N ASP A 404 0.61 -4.65 26.72
CA ASP A 404 1.67 -4.68 27.73
C ASP A 404 2.78 -3.67 27.39
N LEU A 405 3.16 -3.58 26.12
CA LEU A 405 4.06 -2.53 25.63
C LEU A 405 3.37 -1.17 25.71
N ALA A 406 2.16 -1.05 25.16
CA ALA A 406 1.45 0.23 25.08
C ALA A 406 1.15 0.87 26.45
N GLY A 407 0.95 0.05 27.50
CA GLY A 407 0.66 0.51 28.86
C GLY A 407 1.89 0.77 29.74
N ASN A 408 3.10 0.42 29.30
CA ASN A 408 4.30 0.48 30.14
C ASN A 408 5.40 1.38 29.55
N ALA A 409 5.50 2.62 30.04
CA ALA A 409 6.48 3.60 29.56
C ALA A 409 7.95 3.17 29.74
N THR A 410 8.25 2.35 30.75
CA THR A 410 9.62 1.84 30.95
C THR A 410 9.97 0.83 29.86
N LEU A 411 9.07 -0.13 29.62
CA LEU A 411 9.22 -1.11 28.55
C LEU A 411 9.28 -0.44 27.17
N GLN A 412 8.47 0.59 26.93
CA GLN A 412 8.54 1.38 25.69
C GLN A 412 9.92 1.98 25.45
N ALA A 413 10.51 2.60 26.49
CA ALA A 413 11.83 3.20 26.41
C ALA A 413 12.93 2.15 26.18
N GLU A 414 12.87 1.02 26.90
CA GLU A 414 13.80 -0.11 26.75
C GLU A 414 13.74 -0.69 25.34
N GLN A 415 12.55 -0.99 24.85
CA GLN A 415 12.35 -1.54 23.50
C GLN A 415 12.75 -0.54 22.41
N LEU A 416 12.62 0.77 22.67
CA LEU A 416 13.06 1.79 21.72
C LEU A 416 14.58 1.86 21.63
N VAL A 417 15.29 1.66 22.75
CA VAL A 417 16.75 1.51 22.75
C VAL A 417 17.13 0.26 21.96
N GLU A 418 16.49 -0.89 22.24
CA GLU A 418 16.73 -2.14 21.52
C GLU A 418 16.53 -1.98 20.00
N PHE A 419 15.39 -1.42 19.57
CA PHE A 419 15.14 -1.16 18.15
C PHE A 419 16.23 -0.31 17.50
N ARG A 420 16.72 0.72 18.19
CA ARG A 420 17.75 1.63 17.67
C ARG A 420 19.14 1.00 17.63
N GLU A 421 19.45 0.10 18.56
CA GLU A 421 20.78 -0.54 18.66
C GLU A 421 20.90 -1.80 17.78
N SER A 422 19.83 -2.60 17.67
CA SER A 422 19.85 -3.90 16.99
C SER A 422 18.76 -4.10 15.94
N SER A 423 17.81 -3.18 15.80
CA SER A 423 16.64 -3.34 14.91
C SER A 423 15.81 -4.60 15.23
N THR A 424 15.72 -4.94 16.51
CA THR A 424 14.94 -6.06 17.03
C THR A 424 13.91 -5.56 18.06
N GLY A 425 13.05 -6.49 18.49
CA GLY A 425 12.17 -6.28 19.64
C GLY A 425 10.76 -5.83 19.27
N LEU A 426 9.95 -5.56 20.29
CA LEU A 426 8.51 -5.39 20.14
C LEU A 426 8.12 -4.24 19.20
N TRP A 427 8.96 -3.23 19.01
CA TRP A 427 8.68 -2.14 18.08
C TRP A 427 8.77 -2.51 16.59
N THR A 428 9.31 -3.67 16.24
CA THR A 428 9.26 -4.16 14.86
C THR A 428 7.90 -4.75 14.49
N TYR A 429 7.06 -5.05 15.49
CA TYR A 429 5.81 -5.78 15.31
C TYR A 429 4.81 -5.02 14.47
N ILE A 430 4.17 -5.77 13.56
CA ILE A 430 2.94 -5.39 12.86
C ILE A 430 1.99 -6.58 12.74
N ASN A 431 0.71 -6.31 12.49
CA ASN A 431 -0.25 -7.38 12.24
C ASN A 431 0.05 -8.04 10.88
N GLU A 432 0.07 -9.37 10.81
CA GLU A 432 0.41 -10.09 9.56
C GLU A 432 -0.50 -11.31 9.30
N ALA A 433 -1.19 -11.81 10.31
CA ALA A 433 -2.09 -12.95 10.18
C ALA A 433 -3.41 -12.53 9.54
N VAL A 434 -3.60 -12.93 8.28
CA VAL A 434 -4.76 -12.56 7.46
C VAL A 434 -5.36 -13.76 6.74
N ALA A 435 -6.63 -13.62 6.35
CA ALA A 435 -7.26 -14.54 5.41
C ALA A 435 -8.42 -13.85 4.69
N TYR A 436 -8.74 -14.28 3.46
CA TYR A 436 -9.87 -13.72 2.71
C TYR A 436 -10.95 -14.76 2.39
N PRO A 437 -11.74 -15.21 3.37
CA PRO A 437 -12.80 -16.19 3.13
C PRO A 437 -13.83 -15.67 2.11
N ASN A 438 -14.25 -16.55 1.20
CA ASN A 438 -15.32 -16.27 0.26
C ASN A 438 -16.71 -16.51 0.87
N ILE A 439 -17.76 -16.26 0.09
CA ILE A 439 -19.14 -16.41 0.56
C ILE A 439 -19.49 -17.85 0.96
N GLN A 440 -18.92 -18.87 0.29
CA GLN A 440 -19.10 -20.27 0.65
C GLN A 440 -18.43 -20.62 1.99
N ASN A 441 -17.26 -20.05 2.28
CA ASN A 441 -16.59 -20.23 3.57
C ASN A 441 -17.43 -19.67 4.73
N ILE A 442 -18.03 -18.49 4.54
CA ILE A 442 -18.71 -17.79 5.64
C ILE A 442 -20.19 -18.16 5.81
N MET A 443 -20.91 -18.47 4.72
CA MET A 443 -22.34 -18.83 4.76
C MET A 443 -22.62 -20.33 4.63
N GLY A 444 -21.63 -21.14 4.24
CA GLY A 444 -21.79 -22.60 4.08
C GLY A 444 -22.93 -22.96 3.11
N THR A 445 -23.84 -23.83 3.55
CA THR A 445 -24.94 -24.34 2.72
C THR A 445 -25.98 -23.27 2.33
N SER A 446 -26.00 -22.12 3.00
CA SER A 446 -26.90 -21.02 2.65
C SER A 446 -26.38 -20.11 1.53
N ALA A 447 -25.11 -20.24 1.15
CA ALA A 447 -24.45 -19.35 0.19
C ALA A 447 -25.20 -19.29 -1.15
N ASP A 448 -25.48 -20.43 -1.80
CA ASP A 448 -26.12 -20.45 -3.12
C ASP A 448 -27.53 -19.85 -3.12
N THR A 449 -28.27 -20.07 -2.02
CA THR A 449 -29.60 -19.49 -1.85
C THR A 449 -29.52 -17.97 -1.69
N TRP A 450 -28.54 -17.49 -0.90
CA TRP A 450 -28.32 -16.06 -0.71
C TRP A 450 -27.84 -15.37 -2.01
N ILE A 451 -26.89 -15.97 -2.75
CA ILE A 451 -26.44 -15.47 -4.07
C ILE A 451 -27.62 -15.39 -5.05
N SER A 452 -28.50 -16.38 -5.04
CA SER A 452 -29.72 -16.36 -5.87
C SER A 452 -30.66 -15.22 -5.48
N SER A 453 -30.79 -14.93 -4.18
CA SER A 453 -31.54 -13.77 -3.69
C SER A 453 -30.93 -12.45 -4.19
N VAL A 454 -29.61 -12.27 -4.04
CA VAL A 454 -28.88 -11.09 -4.54
C VAL A 454 -29.16 -10.88 -6.04
N SER A 455 -28.99 -11.95 -6.84
CA SER A 455 -29.25 -11.92 -8.28
C SER A 455 -30.68 -11.49 -8.61
N SER A 456 -31.68 -11.94 -7.83
CA SER A 456 -33.09 -11.61 -8.07
C SER A 456 -33.46 -10.17 -7.66
N GLN A 457 -32.71 -9.59 -6.72
CA GLN A 457 -32.99 -8.29 -6.12
C GLN A 457 -32.11 -7.14 -6.68
N LEU A 458 -31.21 -7.45 -7.62
CA LEU A 458 -30.26 -6.50 -8.20
C LEU A 458 -30.93 -5.23 -8.76
N SER A 459 -31.96 -5.39 -9.59
CA SER A 459 -32.67 -4.27 -10.21
C SER A 459 -33.37 -3.38 -9.18
N SER A 460 -33.95 -3.97 -8.12
CA SER A 460 -34.57 -3.21 -7.03
C SER A 460 -33.55 -2.46 -6.18
N ALA A 461 -32.39 -3.07 -5.91
CA ALA A 461 -31.31 -2.42 -5.16
C ALA A 461 -30.77 -1.20 -5.93
N LEU A 462 -30.53 -1.34 -7.24
CA LEU A 462 -30.09 -0.25 -8.11
C LEU A 462 -31.12 0.89 -8.18
N SER A 463 -32.40 0.56 -8.28
CA SER A 463 -33.49 1.56 -8.29
C SER A 463 -33.56 2.35 -6.98
N SER A 464 -33.38 1.66 -5.85
CA SER A 464 -33.38 2.27 -4.52
C SER A 464 -32.17 3.20 -4.33
N LEU A 465 -30.97 2.75 -4.75
CA LEU A 465 -29.75 3.55 -4.71
C LEU A 465 -29.87 4.82 -5.58
N SER A 466 -30.34 4.66 -6.83
CA SER A 466 -30.53 5.78 -7.76
C SER A 466 -31.45 6.85 -7.17
N THR A 467 -32.55 6.43 -6.55
CA THR A 467 -33.51 7.35 -5.92
C THR A 467 -32.91 8.02 -4.70
N ALA A 468 -32.25 7.25 -3.82
CA ALA A 468 -31.69 7.76 -2.56
C ALA A 468 -30.59 8.81 -2.78
N GLN A 469 -29.78 8.67 -3.83
CA GLN A 469 -28.65 9.58 -4.11
C GLN A 469 -28.89 10.51 -5.30
N SER A 470 -30.06 10.42 -5.95
CA SER A 470 -30.35 11.19 -7.18
C SER A 470 -29.25 11.02 -8.24
N LEU A 471 -28.83 9.77 -8.47
CA LEU A 471 -27.68 9.47 -9.33
C LEU A 471 -27.93 9.89 -10.79
N ASP A 472 -26.88 10.41 -11.42
CA ASP A 472 -26.86 10.58 -12.88
C ASP A 472 -27.01 9.21 -13.57
N SER A 473 -27.74 9.19 -14.68
CA SER A 473 -28.06 7.96 -15.41
C SER A 473 -26.82 7.20 -15.90
N THR A 474 -25.73 7.89 -16.23
CA THR A 474 -24.46 7.27 -16.63
C THR A 474 -23.75 6.64 -15.43
N VAL A 475 -23.74 7.33 -14.28
CA VAL A 475 -23.20 6.80 -13.01
C VAL A 475 -23.97 5.56 -12.57
N LEU A 476 -25.30 5.60 -12.64
CA LEU A 476 -26.15 4.44 -12.34
C LEU A 476 -25.83 3.25 -13.27
N LYS A 477 -25.64 3.51 -14.57
CA LYS A 477 -25.26 2.47 -15.53
C LYS A 477 -23.90 1.84 -15.19
N GLY A 478 -22.94 2.65 -14.77
CA GLY A 478 -21.64 2.16 -14.28
C GLY A 478 -21.77 1.29 -13.04
N ILE A 479 -22.49 1.75 -12.02
CA ILE A 479 -22.72 0.98 -10.78
C ILE A 479 -23.47 -0.33 -11.08
N ALA A 480 -24.44 -0.31 -12.00
CA ALA A 480 -25.13 -1.53 -12.42
C ALA A 480 -24.18 -2.58 -13.00
N GLN A 481 -23.20 -2.15 -13.81
CA GLN A 481 -22.19 -3.07 -14.34
C GLN A 481 -21.26 -3.60 -13.23
N GLN A 482 -20.86 -2.76 -12.28
CA GLN A 482 -20.07 -3.18 -11.13
C GLN A 482 -20.82 -4.21 -10.26
N PHE A 483 -22.12 -4.00 -10.04
CA PHE A 483 -22.97 -4.93 -9.29
C PHE A 483 -23.06 -6.31 -9.97
N ASN A 484 -23.13 -6.35 -11.31
CA ASN A 484 -23.06 -7.62 -12.04
C ASN A 484 -21.70 -8.32 -11.88
N ILE A 485 -20.60 -7.56 -11.86
CA ILE A 485 -19.26 -8.08 -11.60
C ILE A 485 -19.14 -8.62 -10.17
N GLN A 486 -19.61 -7.88 -9.17
CA GLN A 486 -19.59 -8.36 -7.78
C GLN A 486 -20.43 -9.64 -7.62
N LEU A 487 -21.57 -9.74 -8.30
CA LEU A 487 -22.36 -10.98 -8.35
C LEU A 487 -21.61 -12.14 -8.99
N ASP A 488 -20.79 -11.88 -10.01
CA ASP A 488 -19.90 -12.88 -10.62
C ASP A 488 -18.78 -13.30 -9.66
N MET A 489 -18.16 -12.35 -8.93
CA MET A 489 -17.15 -12.63 -7.91
C MET A 489 -17.69 -13.56 -6.80
N LEU A 490 -18.93 -13.35 -6.36
CA LEU A 490 -19.61 -14.25 -5.41
C LEU A 490 -19.72 -15.70 -5.91
N LYS A 491 -19.94 -15.87 -7.22
CA LYS A 491 -20.09 -17.20 -7.85
C LYS A 491 -18.75 -17.87 -8.13
N ASN A 492 -17.70 -17.10 -8.34
CA ASN A 492 -16.36 -17.59 -8.68
C ASN A 492 -15.43 -17.70 -7.47
N GLY A 493 -15.97 -17.59 -6.24
CA GLY A 493 -15.25 -17.94 -5.02
C GLY A 493 -14.17 -16.94 -4.60
N VAL A 494 -14.25 -15.69 -5.08
CA VAL A 494 -13.39 -14.58 -4.66
C VAL A 494 -13.64 -14.25 -3.18
N GLY A 495 -12.59 -13.95 -2.41
CA GLY A 495 -12.72 -13.54 -1.01
C GLY A 495 -13.66 -12.34 -0.86
N GLN A 496 -14.59 -12.40 0.11
CA GLN A 496 -15.59 -11.33 0.33
C GLN A 496 -15.39 -10.62 1.67
N LEU A 497 -14.73 -11.29 2.60
CA LEU A 497 -14.28 -10.71 3.85
C LEU A 497 -12.77 -10.90 3.93
N GLU A 498 -12.09 -9.94 4.53
CA GLU A 498 -10.79 -10.10 5.14
C GLU A 498 -11.00 -10.32 6.63
N ILE A 499 -10.25 -11.26 7.20
CA ILE A 499 -10.13 -11.40 8.64
C ILE A 499 -8.68 -11.25 9.05
N ILE A 500 -8.42 -10.44 10.08
CA ILE A 500 -7.07 -10.13 10.56
C ILE A 500 -7.00 -10.47 12.04
N MET A 501 -6.08 -11.35 12.43
CA MET A 501 -5.76 -11.51 13.85
C MET A 501 -4.92 -10.33 14.29
N THR A 502 -5.33 -9.71 15.40
CA THR A 502 -4.65 -8.53 15.92
C THR A 502 -4.38 -8.64 17.42
N MET A 503 -3.18 -8.24 17.81
CA MET A 503 -2.77 -8.17 19.20
C MET A 503 -3.14 -6.83 19.86
N LEU A 504 -3.77 -5.92 19.11
CA LEU A 504 -4.07 -4.53 19.50
C LEU A 504 -5.46 -4.36 20.15
N ALA A 505 -6.11 -5.44 20.56
CA ALA A 505 -7.49 -5.40 21.06
C ALA A 505 -7.62 -5.00 22.55
N GLY A 506 -6.57 -4.43 23.15
CA GLY A 506 -6.55 -3.97 24.54
C GLY A 506 -5.87 -4.94 25.52
N ALA A 507 -5.76 -4.50 26.77
CA ALA A 507 -5.05 -5.24 27.83
C ALA A 507 -5.64 -6.64 28.04
N GLY A 508 -4.81 -7.68 27.91
CA GLY A 508 -5.23 -9.08 28.06
C GLY A 508 -6.21 -9.56 26.98
N ASN A 509 -6.33 -8.86 25.86
CA ASN A 509 -7.27 -9.20 24.79
C ASN A 509 -6.58 -9.25 23.42
N VAL A 510 -7.08 -10.14 22.57
CA VAL A 510 -6.78 -10.17 21.13
C VAL A 510 -8.07 -10.05 20.34
N GLY A 511 -7.96 -9.61 19.09
CA GLY A 511 -9.10 -9.45 18.20
C GLY A 511 -8.94 -10.27 16.93
N ILE A 512 -10.07 -10.56 16.31
CA ILE A 512 -10.14 -10.92 14.90
C ILE A 512 -11.02 -9.87 14.22
N GLN A 513 -10.39 -9.02 13.40
CA GLN A 513 -11.09 -8.06 12.57
C GLN A 513 -11.90 -8.78 11.49
N VAL A 514 -13.03 -8.22 11.10
CA VAL A 514 -13.85 -8.63 9.96
C VAL A 514 -14.00 -7.40 9.08
N ALA A 515 -13.46 -7.43 7.87
CA ALA A 515 -13.47 -6.30 6.94
C ALA A 515 -14.02 -6.71 5.57
N GLN A 516 -15.09 -6.07 5.13
CA GLN A 516 -15.70 -6.37 3.84
C GLN A 516 -14.84 -5.88 2.66
N GLN A 517 -14.68 -6.74 1.65
CA GLN A 517 -13.79 -6.47 0.53
C GLN A 517 -14.50 -5.77 -0.64
N HIS A 518 -15.70 -6.22 -1.00
CA HIS A 518 -16.47 -5.64 -2.10
C HIS A 518 -17.79 -5.09 -1.61
N ALA A 519 -17.76 -3.89 -1.02
CA ALA A 519 -18.98 -3.25 -0.56
C ALA A 519 -19.99 -3.02 -1.69
N TRP A 520 -21.27 -3.21 -1.39
CA TRP A 520 -22.39 -2.91 -2.28
C TRP A 520 -22.92 -1.50 -2.05
N SER A 521 -22.75 -0.97 -0.85
CA SER A 521 -22.90 0.45 -0.58
C SER A 521 -22.03 1.27 -1.52
N ARG A 522 -22.56 2.43 -1.92
CA ARG A 522 -21.84 3.44 -2.71
C ARG A 522 -21.99 4.77 -2.00
N GLY A 523 -20.88 5.47 -1.86
CA GLY A 523 -20.81 6.78 -1.27
C GLY A 523 -20.54 7.87 -2.31
N GLU A 524 -20.44 9.09 -1.79
CA GLU A 524 -20.01 10.25 -2.56
C GLU A 524 -19.13 11.21 -1.75
N LEU A 525 -18.37 12.02 -2.49
CA LEU A 525 -17.61 13.17 -2.04
C LEU A 525 -18.05 14.41 -2.80
N ARG A 526 -18.33 15.50 -2.08
CA ARG A 526 -18.75 16.77 -2.65
C ARG A 526 -18.04 17.93 -1.96
N ILE A 527 -17.47 18.85 -2.73
CA ILE A 527 -17.06 20.15 -2.20
C ILE A 527 -18.27 20.90 -1.61
N SER A 528 -18.01 21.65 -0.54
CA SER A 528 -19.00 22.46 0.16
C SER A 528 -18.95 23.94 -0.25
N SER A 529 -17.84 24.38 -0.86
CA SER A 529 -17.62 25.74 -1.35
C SER A 529 -16.63 25.74 -2.54
N ALA A 530 -16.37 26.93 -3.10
CA ALA A 530 -15.33 27.12 -4.12
C ALA A 530 -13.89 27.17 -3.57
N SER A 531 -13.71 27.08 -2.25
CA SER A 531 -12.41 27.12 -1.58
C SER A 531 -11.85 25.71 -1.41
N ILE A 532 -10.60 25.48 -1.83
CA ILE A 532 -9.91 24.21 -1.54
C ILE A 532 -9.64 24.01 -0.03
N TRP A 533 -9.66 25.08 0.75
CA TRP A 533 -9.36 25.06 2.18
C TRP A 533 -10.53 24.54 3.03
N ASP A 534 -11.73 24.52 2.46
CA ASP A 534 -12.90 23.96 3.12
C ASP A 534 -12.93 22.45 2.88
N TYR A 535 -13.10 21.69 3.96
CA TYR A 535 -13.23 20.25 3.86
C TYR A 535 -14.46 19.88 3.00
N PRO A 536 -14.32 18.89 2.08
CA PRO A 536 -15.46 18.39 1.36
C PRO A 536 -16.39 17.61 2.30
N THR A 537 -17.66 17.53 1.95
CA THR A 537 -18.59 16.57 2.53
C THR A 537 -18.22 15.18 2.01
N ILE A 538 -18.00 14.23 2.92
CA ILE A 538 -17.60 12.86 2.56
C ILE A 538 -18.58 11.88 3.18
N ASN A 539 -19.30 11.14 2.34
CA ASN A 539 -20.30 10.17 2.76
C ASN A 539 -20.00 8.80 2.14
N PRO A 540 -19.33 7.88 2.85
CA PRO A 540 -19.12 6.49 2.39
C PRO A 540 -20.42 5.72 2.23
N ASN A 541 -21.44 6.12 3.00
CA ASN A 541 -22.75 5.48 3.06
C ASN A 541 -22.68 4.02 3.57
N TYR A 542 -21.89 3.78 4.62
CA TYR A 542 -21.65 2.46 5.19
C TYR A 542 -22.96 1.73 5.55
N LEU A 543 -23.01 0.43 5.25
CA LEU A 543 -24.14 -0.46 5.49
C LEU A 543 -25.49 -0.01 4.89
N SER A 544 -25.46 0.87 3.88
CA SER A 544 -26.68 1.35 3.21
C SER A 544 -27.37 0.27 2.37
N ASN A 545 -26.61 -0.75 1.93
CA ASN A 545 -27.14 -1.92 1.26
C ASN A 545 -27.28 -3.10 2.25
N GLY A 546 -28.43 -3.77 2.24
CA GLY A 546 -28.70 -4.90 3.13
C GLY A 546 -27.74 -6.08 2.96
N TRP A 547 -27.16 -6.27 1.77
CA TRP A 547 -26.20 -7.35 1.54
C TRP A 547 -24.87 -7.13 2.26
N ASP A 548 -24.47 -5.86 2.48
CA ASP A 548 -23.30 -5.55 3.31
C ASP A 548 -23.53 -6.02 4.75
N VAL A 549 -24.74 -5.79 5.26
CA VAL A 549 -25.15 -6.24 6.60
C VAL A 549 -25.15 -7.77 6.69
N ASP A 550 -25.67 -8.46 5.68
CA ASP A 550 -25.69 -9.93 5.62
C ASP A 550 -24.28 -10.53 5.63
N ILE A 551 -23.37 -9.98 4.82
CA ILE A 551 -21.97 -10.43 4.73
C ILE A 551 -21.26 -10.20 6.07
N MET A 552 -21.37 -9.00 6.64
CA MET A 552 -20.73 -8.68 7.93
C MET A 552 -21.27 -9.56 9.07
N ASN A 553 -22.58 -9.83 9.09
CA ASN A 553 -23.19 -10.75 10.05
C ASN A 553 -22.63 -12.18 9.92
N ALA A 554 -22.59 -12.70 8.69
CA ALA A 554 -21.99 -14.00 8.41
C ALA A 554 -20.49 -14.03 8.80
N GLY A 555 -19.78 -12.92 8.61
CA GLY A 555 -18.40 -12.72 9.04
C GLY A 555 -18.21 -12.87 10.54
N ILE A 556 -19.05 -12.23 11.36
CA ILE A 556 -19.01 -12.39 12.83
C ILE A 556 -19.21 -13.85 13.23
N LYS A 557 -20.19 -14.54 12.61
CA LYS A 557 -20.43 -15.97 12.87
C LYS A 557 -19.25 -16.85 12.44
N PHE A 558 -18.64 -16.53 11.30
CA PHE A 558 -17.47 -17.25 10.80
C PHE A 558 -16.28 -17.07 11.76
N VAL A 559 -16.00 -15.85 12.17
CA VAL A 559 -14.89 -15.53 13.08
C VAL A 559 -15.07 -16.15 14.48
N ARG A 560 -16.30 -16.29 14.97
CA ARG A 560 -16.59 -17.10 16.17
C ARG A 560 -16.23 -18.57 16.00
N ARG A 561 -16.52 -19.15 14.83
CA ARG A 561 -16.14 -20.52 14.48
C ARG A 561 -14.62 -20.69 14.42
N VAL A 562 -13.92 -19.72 13.86
CA VAL A 562 -12.43 -19.67 13.86
C VAL A 562 -11.94 -19.67 15.30
N GLY A 563 -12.47 -18.79 16.15
CA GLY A 563 -12.05 -18.70 17.54
C GLY A 563 -12.37 -19.93 18.39
N SER A 564 -13.38 -20.72 18.01
CA SER A 564 -13.73 -21.99 18.67
C SER A 564 -13.08 -23.23 18.05
N THR A 565 -12.12 -23.06 17.12
CA THR A 565 -11.47 -24.18 16.42
C THR A 565 -9.99 -24.28 16.79
N GLU A 566 -9.53 -25.48 17.12
CA GLU A 566 -8.12 -25.74 17.44
C GLU A 566 -7.20 -25.48 16.24
N PRO A 567 -5.95 -25.03 16.44
CA PRO A 567 -5.31 -24.70 17.72
C PRO A 567 -5.71 -23.36 18.38
N MET A 568 -6.41 -22.47 17.66
CA MET A 568 -6.77 -21.14 18.16
C MET A 568 -7.65 -21.17 19.41
N SER A 569 -8.57 -22.12 19.55
CA SER A 569 -9.42 -22.26 20.73
C SER A 569 -8.68 -22.59 22.02
N SER A 570 -7.45 -23.13 21.94
CA SER A 570 -6.60 -23.30 23.12
C SER A 570 -6.08 -21.95 23.65
N TYR A 571 -5.93 -20.96 22.76
CA TYR A 571 -5.41 -19.63 23.07
C TYR A 571 -6.53 -18.64 23.44
N LEU A 572 -7.58 -18.55 22.61
CA LEU A 572 -8.71 -17.65 22.84
C LEU A 572 -9.60 -18.18 23.96
N LYS A 573 -9.85 -17.37 24.98
CA LYS A 573 -10.66 -17.76 26.14
C LYS A 573 -12.09 -17.27 25.99
N THR A 574 -12.42 -16.15 26.62
CA THR A 574 -13.79 -15.65 26.70
C THR A 574 -14.00 -14.56 25.66
N GLU A 575 -15.02 -14.71 24.81
CA GLU A 575 -15.43 -13.65 23.89
C GLU A 575 -15.91 -12.42 24.67
N GLY A 576 -15.41 -11.23 24.31
CA GLY A 576 -15.69 -9.97 24.98
C GLY A 576 -17.20 -9.66 25.05
N GLY A 577 -17.63 -9.02 26.15
CA GLY A 577 -19.05 -8.81 26.45
C GLY A 577 -19.85 -8.04 25.39
N GLY A 578 -19.19 -7.13 24.66
CA GLY A 578 -19.82 -6.35 23.58
C GLY A 578 -20.25 -7.22 22.39
N THR A 579 -19.50 -8.27 22.07
CA THR A 579 -19.83 -9.19 20.98
C THR A 579 -20.59 -10.40 21.49
N SER A 580 -20.19 -11.02 22.60
CA SER A 580 -20.81 -12.26 23.09
C SER A 580 -22.29 -12.12 23.45
N ALA A 581 -22.76 -10.91 23.78
CA ALA A 581 -24.18 -10.61 23.97
C ALA A 581 -25.01 -10.68 22.67
N ALA A 582 -24.39 -10.52 21.50
CA ALA A 582 -25.04 -10.54 20.20
C ALA A 582 -25.19 -11.98 19.66
N THR A 583 -26.20 -12.70 20.15
CA THR A 583 -26.44 -14.12 19.83
C THR A 583 -27.47 -14.38 18.72
N THR A 584 -28.22 -13.36 18.32
CA THR A 584 -29.21 -13.42 17.22
C THR A 584 -28.77 -12.55 16.06
N ASP A 585 -29.30 -12.81 14.85
CA ASP A 585 -28.95 -12.03 13.66
C ASP A 585 -29.27 -10.53 13.83
N ALA A 586 -30.41 -10.20 14.42
CA ALA A 586 -30.77 -8.82 14.72
C ALA A 586 -29.80 -8.17 15.72
N ALA A 587 -29.35 -8.91 16.73
CA ALA A 587 -28.38 -8.40 17.70
C ALA A 587 -26.98 -8.22 17.08
N ILE A 588 -26.56 -9.13 16.20
CA ILE A 588 -25.30 -9.01 15.44
C ILE A 588 -25.38 -7.79 14.51
N ASN A 589 -26.48 -7.61 13.78
CA ASN A 589 -26.67 -6.45 12.91
C ASN A 589 -26.60 -5.13 13.70
N SER A 590 -27.22 -5.09 14.88
CA SER A 590 -27.12 -3.95 15.79
C SER A 590 -25.67 -3.71 16.24
N TYR A 591 -24.95 -4.76 16.62
CA TYR A 591 -23.53 -4.66 16.97
C TYR A 591 -22.70 -4.10 15.81
N VAL A 592 -22.86 -4.65 14.60
CA VAL A 592 -22.16 -4.22 13.40
C VAL A 592 -22.44 -2.75 13.12
N ALA A 593 -23.71 -2.32 13.10
CA ALA A 593 -24.07 -0.92 12.85
C ALA A 593 -23.41 0.05 13.84
N ASN A 594 -23.31 -0.33 15.12
CA ASN A 594 -22.75 0.51 16.17
C ASN A 594 -21.21 0.45 16.26
N SER A 595 -20.56 -0.53 15.63
CA SER A 595 -19.10 -0.75 15.73
C SER A 595 -18.34 -0.58 14.42
N ILE A 596 -19.02 -0.63 13.26
CA ILE A 596 -18.38 -0.57 11.95
C ILE A 596 -17.53 0.71 11.82
N ALA A 597 -16.35 0.57 11.26
CA ALA A 597 -15.45 1.67 10.96
C ALA A 597 -14.86 1.45 9.58
N THR A 598 -14.13 2.45 9.12
CA THR A 598 -13.34 2.36 7.90
C THR A 598 -12.18 1.37 8.06
N GLY A 599 -11.83 0.67 6.97
CA GLY A 599 -10.55 -0.01 6.77
C GLY A 599 -9.45 0.91 6.23
N TYR A 600 -9.76 2.21 6.06
CA TYR A 600 -8.90 3.26 5.53
C TYR A 600 -8.48 3.07 4.07
N HIS A 601 -9.30 2.38 3.27
CA HIS A 601 -9.04 2.00 1.88
C HIS A 601 -10.05 2.62 0.90
N PRO A 602 -10.28 3.95 0.92
CA PRO A 602 -11.23 4.54 0.02
C PRO A 602 -10.73 4.42 -1.44
N ILE A 603 -11.67 4.28 -2.38
CA ILE A 603 -11.43 4.26 -3.83
C ILE A 603 -12.57 4.95 -4.60
N GLY A 604 -12.45 5.05 -5.92
CA GLY A 604 -13.59 5.22 -6.84
C GLY A 604 -14.03 6.65 -7.15
N THR A 605 -13.60 7.66 -6.39
CA THR A 605 -14.04 9.06 -6.61
C THR A 605 -13.60 9.67 -7.95
N CYS A 606 -12.64 9.05 -8.65
CA CYS A 606 -12.24 9.40 -10.01
C CYS A 606 -12.21 8.14 -10.90
N SER A 607 -13.23 7.29 -10.79
CA SER A 607 -13.30 5.95 -11.40
C SER A 607 -12.85 5.90 -12.87
N MET A 608 -11.97 4.95 -13.16
CA MET A 608 -11.63 4.52 -14.52
C MET A 608 -12.75 3.64 -15.06
N LEU A 609 -13.67 4.25 -15.80
CA LEU A 609 -14.82 3.60 -16.46
C LEU A 609 -15.05 4.26 -17.82
N PRO A 610 -15.80 3.63 -18.75
CA PRO A 610 -16.28 4.32 -19.94
C PRO A 610 -17.05 5.60 -19.57
N LEU A 611 -16.91 6.65 -20.38
CA LEU A 611 -17.60 7.93 -20.14
C LEU A 611 -19.13 7.78 -20.00
N ASP A 612 -19.75 6.89 -20.79
CA ASP A 612 -21.20 6.61 -20.73
C ASP A 612 -21.61 5.72 -19.54
N MET A 613 -20.64 5.33 -18.70
CA MET A 613 -20.81 4.60 -17.45
C MET A 613 -20.37 5.44 -16.24
N GLY A 614 -20.37 6.78 -16.38
CA GLY A 614 -19.99 7.69 -15.30
C GLY A 614 -18.48 7.74 -15.04
N GLY A 615 -17.66 7.34 -16.01
CA GLY A 615 -16.20 7.38 -15.88
C GLY A 615 -15.63 8.78 -15.78
N VAL A 616 -14.58 8.92 -14.97
CA VAL A 616 -13.81 10.15 -14.81
C VAL A 616 -12.55 10.12 -15.67
N VAL A 617 -11.87 8.97 -15.71
CA VAL A 617 -10.67 8.76 -16.53
C VAL A 617 -10.83 7.63 -17.54
N ASP A 618 -10.17 7.76 -18.69
CA ASP A 618 -10.03 6.68 -19.68
C ASP A 618 -8.97 5.64 -19.24
N THR A 619 -8.76 4.58 -20.05
CA THR A 619 -7.77 3.52 -19.73
C THR A 619 -6.32 4.01 -19.77
N THR A 620 -6.08 5.23 -20.23
CA THR A 620 -4.77 5.91 -20.14
C THR A 620 -4.66 6.72 -18.85
N LEU A 621 -5.68 6.74 -18.00
CA LEU A 621 -5.81 7.56 -16.79
C LEU A 621 -6.01 9.06 -17.06
N ARG A 622 -6.37 9.44 -18.30
CA ARG A 622 -6.64 10.84 -18.65
C ARG A 622 -8.08 11.20 -18.32
N VAL A 623 -8.28 12.36 -17.68
CA VAL A 623 -9.59 12.88 -17.32
C VAL A 623 -10.37 13.22 -18.59
N TYR A 624 -11.56 12.66 -18.73
CA TYR A 624 -12.44 12.93 -19.87
C TYR A 624 -12.74 14.42 -20.02
N GLY A 625 -12.84 14.89 -21.27
CA GLY A 625 -13.05 16.30 -21.58
C GLY A 625 -11.80 17.18 -21.43
N THR A 626 -10.70 16.64 -20.90
CA THR A 626 -9.39 17.29 -20.87
C THR A 626 -8.42 16.64 -21.86
N THR A 627 -7.34 17.35 -22.18
CA THR A 627 -6.31 16.86 -23.11
C THR A 627 -5.03 16.42 -22.41
N ASN A 628 -4.77 16.94 -21.20
CA ASN A 628 -3.48 16.80 -20.52
C ASN A 628 -3.59 16.77 -18.99
N VAL A 629 -4.76 16.41 -18.45
CA VAL A 629 -4.93 16.15 -17.02
C VAL A 629 -5.12 14.66 -16.81
N ARG A 630 -4.31 14.06 -15.93
CA ARG A 630 -4.46 12.66 -15.50
C ARG A 630 -4.74 12.57 -14.02
N VAL A 631 -5.38 11.48 -13.61
CA VAL A 631 -5.47 11.08 -12.19
C VAL A 631 -4.77 9.74 -12.05
N ILE A 632 -3.76 9.66 -11.18
CA ILE A 632 -2.95 8.44 -11.00
C ILE A 632 -2.79 8.22 -9.50
N ASP A 633 -3.83 7.70 -8.87
CA ASP A 633 -3.87 7.27 -7.48
C ASP A 633 -5.06 6.31 -7.27
N ALA A 634 -5.35 5.91 -6.03
CA ALA A 634 -6.41 4.96 -5.73
C ALA A 634 -7.84 5.43 -6.06
N SER A 635 -8.06 6.72 -6.36
CA SER A 635 -9.36 7.23 -6.78
C SER A 635 -9.84 6.63 -8.11
N VAL A 636 -8.93 6.11 -8.94
CA VAL A 636 -9.26 5.57 -10.27
C VAL A 636 -9.78 4.15 -10.22
N MET A 637 -9.63 3.43 -9.12
CA MET A 637 -10.09 2.05 -9.01
C MET A 637 -11.63 2.01 -9.08
N PRO A 638 -12.23 1.39 -10.11
CA PRO A 638 -13.69 1.41 -10.28
C PRO A 638 -14.42 0.47 -9.31
N ILE A 639 -13.80 -0.65 -8.95
CA ILE A 639 -14.29 -1.66 -8.01
C ILE A 639 -13.13 -2.01 -7.10
N HIS A 640 -13.44 -2.32 -5.84
CA HIS A 640 -12.42 -2.71 -4.87
C HIS A 640 -11.71 -4.02 -5.26
N VAL A 641 -10.51 -4.18 -4.74
CA VAL A 641 -9.70 -5.41 -4.83
C VAL A 641 -9.65 -6.08 -3.46
N THR A 642 -9.45 -7.40 -3.42
CA THR A 642 -9.27 -8.18 -2.17
C THR A 642 -7.88 -7.98 -1.55
N ALA A 643 -7.55 -6.72 -1.25
CA ALA A 643 -6.28 -6.33 -0.66
C ALA A 643 -6.35 -4.94 -0.03
N HIS A 644 -5.36 -4.65 0.81
CA HIS A 644 -5.00 -3.30 1.21
C HIS A 644 -4.56 -2.48 -0.02
N THR A 645 -4.89 -1.18 -0.08
CA THR A 645 -4.77 -0.39 -1.32
C THR A 645 -3.38 0.15 -1.65
N MET A 646 -2.35 -0.13 -0.81
CA MET A 646 -0.99 0.37 -1.05
C MET A 646 -0.34 -0.24 -2.29
N ALA A 647 -0.25 -1.57 -2.38
CA ALA A 647 0.37 -2.23 -3.53
C ALA A 647 -0.41 -1.96 -4.84
N PRO A 648 -1.76 -2.01 -4.84
CA PRO A 648 -2.57 -1.56 -5.98
C PRO A 648 -2.25 -0.13 -6.43
N ALA A 649 -2.07 0.82 -5.49
CA ALA A 649 -1.72 2.20 -5.84
C ALA A 649 -0.33 2.32 -6.48
N TYR A 650 0.67 1.54 -6.04
CA TYR A 650 1.97 1.48 -6.70
C TYR A 650 1.88 0.86 -8.10
N ALA A 651 1.14 -0.24 -8.26
CA ALA A 651 0.98 -0.87 -9.57
C ALA A 651 0.32 0.07 -10.58
N ILE A 652 -0.71 0.82 -10.15
CA ILE A 652 -1.34 1.88 -10.96
C ILE A 652 -0.33 2.97 -11.32
N ALA A 653 0.49 3.42 -10.37
CA ALA A 653 1.51 4.44 -10.62
C ALA A 653 2.60 3.95 -11.59
N GLU A 654 3.10 2.73 -11.42
CA GLU A 654 4.12 2.14 -12.30
C GLU A 654 3.61 1.96 -13.72
N TYR A 655 2.36 1.49 -13.88
CA TYR A 655 1.75 1.35 -15.20
C TYR A 655 1.45 2.72 -15.82
N GLY A 656 0.88 3.64 -15.03
CA GLY A 656 0.61 5.01 -15.45
C GLY A 656 1.87 5.75 -15.91
N ALA A 657 3.00 5.56 -15.23
CA ALA A 657 4.28 6.12 -15.63
C ALA A 657 4.73 5.60 -17.00
N ASP A 658 4.61 4.31 -17.26
CA ASP A 658 5.00 3.73 -18.56
C ASP A 658 4.05 4.18 -19.68
N ILE A 659 2.74 4.32 -19.41
CA ILE A 659 1.77 4.93 -20.34
C ILE A 659 2.18 6.36 -20.73
N ILE A 660 2.61 7.18 -19.76
CA ILE A 660 3.09 8.55 -20.03
C ILE A 660 4.42 8.53 -20.80
N LYS A 661 5.35 7.65 -20.43
CA LYS A 661 6.63 7.52 -21.13
C LYS A 661 6.43 7.17 -22.59
N MET A 662 5.51 6.27 -22.94
CA MET A 662 5.17 5.97 -24.34
C MET A 662 4.72 7.19 -25.15
N ALA A 663 4.12 8.19 -24.50
CA ALA A 663 3.66 9.40 -25.17
C ALA A 663 4.80 10.38 -25.48
N TYR A 664 5.84 10.42 -24.63
CA TYR A 664 6.79 11.54 -24.62
C TYR A 664 8.27 11.14 -24.71
N TRP A 665 8.62 9.89 -24.43
CA TRP A 665 9.99 9.44 -24.54
C TRP A 665 10.30 9.05 -25.99
N PRO A 666 11.56 9.23 -26.43
CA PRO A 666 11.97 8.73 -27.73
C PRO A 666 11.86 7.20 -27.75
N VAL A 667 11.16 6.66 -28.75
CA VAL A 667 11.21 5.23 -29.05
C VAL A 667 12.55 4.97 -29.73
N PRO A 668 13.43 4.10 -29.20
CA PRO A 668 14.64 3.70 -29.90
C PRO A 668 14.27 3.17 -31.30
N PRO A 669 15.04 3.48 -32.37
CA PRO A 669 14.77 2.90 -33.68
C PRO A 669 14.74 1.38 -33.56
N SER A 670 13.64 0.75 -33.98
CA SER A 670 13.55 -0.72 -34.02
C SER A 670 14.74 -1.23 -34.85
N ALA A 671 15.57 -2.10 -34.27
CA ALA A 671 16.61 -2.78 -35.03
C ALA A 671 15.92 -3.52 -36.18
N SER A 672 16.10 -3.01 -37.40
CA SER A 672 15.55 -3.68 -38.57
C SER A 672 16.28 -4.99 -38.73
N THR A 673 15.65 -6.09 -38.33
CA THR A 673 16.06 -7.40 -38.78
C THR A 673 15.76 -7.48 -40.27
N THR A 674 16.69 -7.00 -41.10
CA THR A 674 16.73 -7.35 -42.51
C THR A 674 16.87 -8.85 -42.59
N SER A 675 15.76 -9.54 -42.84
CA SER A 675 15.79 -10.94 -43.23
C SER A 675 16.40 -11.01 -44.63
N SER A 676 17.70 -11.29 -44.68
CA SER A 676 18.32 -11.73 -45.92
C SER A 676 17.65 -13.05 -46.31
N LYS A 677 16.79 -13.00 -47.33
CA LYS A 677 16.33 -14.19 -48.04
C LYS A 677 17.57 -14.95 -48.52
N ALA A 678 17.87 -16.07 -47.89
CA ALA A 678 18.81 -17.03 -48.43
C ALA A 678 18.18 -17.62 -49.70
N GLY A 679 18.65 -17.16 -50.86
CA GLY A 679 18.44 -17.86 -52.13
C GLY A 679 19.14 -19.21 -52.06
N GLY A 680 18.37 -20.29 -52.14
CA GLY A 680 18.94 -21.63 -52.24
C GLY A 680 19.57 -21.86 -53.62
N PRO A 681 20.66 -22.63 -53.69
CA PRO A 681 21.01 -23.33 -54.91
C PRO A 681 20.70 -24.83 -54.75
N SER A 682 19.99 -25.32 -55.76
CA SER A 682 19.90 -26.72 -56.17
C SER A 682 21.27 -27.30 -56.54
N GLY A 683 21.61 -28.49 -56.04
CA GLY A 683 22.76 -29.28 -56.47
C GLY A 683 22.78 -30.67 -55.83
N THR A 684 22.87 -31.70 -56.68
CA THR A 684 22.81 -33.16 -56.45
C THR A 684 23.95 -33.73 -55.57
N PRO A 685 23.80 -34.98 -55.06
CA PRO A 685 24.64 -35.53 -54.00
C PRO A 685 25.90 -36.21 -54.56
N ASP A 686 27.05 -35.95 -53.94
CA ASP A 686 28.24 -36.78 -54.09
C ASP A 686 28.88 -37.05 -52.72
N THR A 687 29.30 -38.29 -52.58
CA THR A 687 29.83 -38.94 -51.39
C THR A 687 31.28 -38.58 -51.08
N GLU A 688 31.57 -38.70 -49.78
CA GLU A 688 32.83 -39.07 -49.15
C GLU A 688 33.81 -38.00 -48.59
N THR A 689 34.03 -38.19 -47.28
CA THR A 689 35.24 -37.96 -46.47
C THR A 689 35.51 -36.57 -45.87
N GLY A 690 35.60 -36.55 -44.53
CA GLY A 690 36.48 -35.63 -43.79
C GLY A 690 35.83 -34.44 -43.08
N VAL A 691 35.03 -34.68 -42.03
CA VAL A 691 34.69 -33.61 -41.06
C VAL A 691 35.74 -33.58 -39.96
N ALA A 692 36.64 -32.60 -40.04
CA ALA A 692 37.44 -32.15 -38.91
C ALA A 692 36.55 -31.33 -37.96
N THR A 693 36.31 -31.85 -36.76
CA THR A 693 35.74 -31.11 -35.64
C THR A 693 36.84 -30.24 -35.04
N GLY A 694 36.75 -28.92 -35.24
CA GLY A 694 37.55 -27.93 -34.53
C GLY A 694 37.14 -27.83 -33.07
N GLY A 695 37.54 -28.83 -32.27
CA GLY A 695 37.48 -28.79 -30.82
C GLY A 695 38.62 -27.95 -30.23
N LEU A 696 38.33 -27.31 -29.11
CA LEU A 696 39.27 -26.54 -28.27
C LEU A 696 40.60 -27.27 -28.07
N SER A 697 41.70 -26.52 -28.20
CA SER A 697 43.06 -27.01 -28.06
C SER A 697 43.36 -27.56 -26.65
N GLN A 698 44.32 -28.50 -26.60
CA GLN A 698 44.72 -29.26 -25.41
C GLN A 698 45.28 -28.38 -24.26
N THR A 699 45.61 -27.12 -24.52
CA THR A 699 46.01 -26.13 -23.51
C THR A 699 44.81 -25.46 -22.80
N GLN A 700 43.59 -25.60 -23.34
CA GLN A 700 42.36 -25.03 -22.77
C GLN A 700 41.54 -26.06 -21.97
N ARG A 701 41.99 -27.32 -21.86
CA ARG A 701 41.31 -28.40 -21.12
C ARG A 701 41.98 -28.78 -19.79
N THR A 702 43.03 -28.07 -19.35
CA THR A 702 43.79 -28.41 -18.12
C THR A 702 43.66 -27.36 -17.02
N ALA A 703 42.56 -26.62 -16.95
CA ALA A 703 42.30 -25.68 -15.85
C ALA A 703 40.90 -25.81 -15.23
N ALA A 704 40.17 -26.88 -15.53
CA ALA A 704 38.92 -27.21 -14.85
C ALA A 704 38.93 -28.69 -14.48
N ILE A 705 38.73 -28.96 -13.18
CA ILE A 705 38.52 -30.25 -12.51
C ILE A 705 39.80 -30.93 -11.95
N ALA A 706 40.20 -30.48 -10.75
CA ALA A 706 40.65 -31.31 -9.61
C ALA A 706 40.60 -30.41 -8.36
N ALA A 707 39.44 -30.30 -7.73
CA ALA A 707 39.03 -31.07 -6.55
C ALA A 707 39.58 -30.51 -5.23
N SER A 708 38.64 -30.00 -4.45
CA SER A 708 38.68 -29.86 -2.99
C SER A 708 39.32 -31.05 -2.27
N ILE A 709 40.21 -30.79 -1.31
CA ILE A 709 40.24 -31.33 0.07
C ILE A 709 41.46 -30.72 0.80
N GLY A 710 41.23 -30.13 1.98
CA GLY A 710 42.20 -30.16 3.09
C GLY A 710 43.06 -28.91 3.39
N GLY A 711 42.52 -28.01 4.24
CA GLY A 711 43.14 -27.63 5.54
C GLY A 711 44.48 -26.86 5.62
N ALA A 712 44.38 -25.63 6.13
CA ALA A 712 45.29 -24.97 7.08
C ALA A 712 46.79 -24.76 6.72
N ALA A 713 47.15 -23.53 6.32
CA ALA A 713 48.32 -22.77 6.80
C ALA A 713 48.52 -21.47 5.96
N ALA A 714 49.15 -20.46 6.59
CA ALA A 714 49.78 -19.29 5.98
C ALA A 714 48.97 -17.98 5.84
N VAL A 715 48.47 -17.47 6.98
CA VAL A 715 48.41 -16.02 7.25
C VAL A 715 49.73 -15.62 7.92
N ALA A 716 50.76 -15.25 7.15
CA ALA A 716 52.02 -14.71 7.71
C ALA A 716 52.95 -13.95 6.74
N ALA A 717 52.53 -13.57 5.52
CA ALA A 717 53.47 -13.03 4.52
C ALA A 717 53.07 -11.73 3.81
N LEU A 718 52.02 -11.02 4.25
CA LEU A 718 51.61 -9.75 3.61
C LEU A 718 51.85 -8.48 4.46
N ILE A 719 52.43 -8.61 5.66
CA ILE A 719 52.68 -7.47 6.56
C ILE A 719 54.10 -6.91 6.43
N ALA A 720 55.03 -7.62 5.77
CA ALA A 720 56.42 -7.17 5.64
C ALA A 720 56.70 -6.20 4.48
N VAL A 721 55.81 -6.10 3.48
CA VAL A 721 56.02 -5.23 2.30
C VAL A 721 55.50 -3.81 2.53
N LEU A 722 54.52 -3.63 3.43
CA LEU A 722 53.91 -2.32 3.70
C LEU A 722 54.69 -1.44 4.68
N PHE A 723 55.72 -1.98 5.36
CA PHE A 723 56.49 -1.23 6.35
C PHE A 723 57.78 -0.57 5.81
N PHE A 724 58.16 -0.81 4.54
CA PHE A 724 59.44 -0.34 4.01
C PHE A 724 59.38 0.92 3.11
N ILE A 725 58.20 1.47 2.82
CA ILE A 725 58.07 2.66 1.95
C ILE A 725 57.31 3.79 2.65
N ARG A 726 57.71 4.13 3.88
CA ARG A 726 57.30 5.38 4.53
C ARG A 726 58.40 5.98 5.39
N LYS A 727 59.48 6.45 4.75
CA LYS A 727 60.38 7.45 5.37
C LYS A 727 61.03 8.33 4.30
N ARG A 728 60.80 9.65 4.41
CA ARG A 728 61.11 10.80 3.51
C ARG A 728 59.89 11.18 2.64
N GLY A 729 59.31 12.37 2.67
CA GLY A 729 59.59 13.61 3.36
C GLY A 729 59.18 14.82 2.50
N LYS A 730 58.01 15.40 2.83
CA LYS A 730 57.55 16.81 2.66
C LYS A 730 56.96 17.36 1.33
N LYS A 731 55.74 17.95 1.51
CA LYS A 731 55.06 19.08 0.83
C LYS A 731 54.64 18.83 -0.63
N ALA A 732 53.42 19.11 -1.12
CA ALA A 732 52.44 20.17 -0.85
C ALA A 732 51.02 19.79 -1.39
N ASN A 733 49.97 20.46 -0.88
CA ASN A 733 48.53 20.50 -1.25
C ASN A 733 48.03 19.74 -2.50
N ALA A 734 47.13 18.77 -2.27
CA ALA A 734 45.86 18.54 -2.99
C ALA A 734 45.17 17.37 -2.29
N GLN A 735 44.02 17.60 -1.64
CA GLN A 735 43.23 16.55 -1.00
C GLN A 735 42.06 16.23 -1.93
N GLU A 736 42.32 15.36 -2.91
CA GLU A 736 41.32 14.64 -3.69
C GLU A 736 41.62 13.14 -3.58
N ASP A 737 40.53 12.36 -3.51
CA ASP A 737 40.41 10.95 -3.87
C ASP A 737 40.97 9.85 -2.96
N ALA A 738 40.09 9.41 -2.05
CA ALA A 738 40.00 8.01 -1.62
C ALA A 738 38.55 7.47 -1.53
N TYR A 739 37.56 8.17 -2.13
CA TYR A 739 36.15 7.74 -2.19
C TYR A 739 35.52 7.77 -3.61
N SER A 740 36.33 7.95 -4.67
CA SER A 740 35.86 7.98 -6.07
C SER A 740 35.69 6.58 -6.71
N GLY A 741 36.00 5.49 -6.00
CA GLY A 741 36.02 4.14 -6.59
C GLY A 741 34.68 3.39 -6.68
N ALA A 742 33.61 3.84 -6.02
CA ALA A 742 32.32 3.12 -5.98
C ALA A 742 31.11 3.93 -6.48
N TYR A 743 31.27 5.23 -6.76
CA TYR A 743 30.19 6.10 -7.25
C TYR A 743 30.58 7.00 -8.43
N ALA A 744 31.78 6.86 -9.00
CA ALA A 744 32.24 7.66 -10.14
C ALA A 744 32.54 6.81 -11.39
N THR A 745 31.63 5.90 -11.76
CA THR A 745 31.54 5.38 -13.13
C THR A 745 30.07 5.17 -13.52
N ASP A 746 29.23 6.20 -13.36
CA ASP A 746 27.88 6.18 -13.93
C ASP A 746 27.49 7.45 -14.69
N GLN A 747 28.47 8.13 -15.29
CA GLN A 747 28.24 9.09 -16.37
C GLN A 747 28.20 8.42 -17.76
N ARG A 748 28.10 7.08 -17.80
CA ARG A 748 27.96 6.27 -19.03
C ARG A 748 26.79 5.29 -18.98
N ARG A 749 25.73 5.56 -18.21
CA ARG A 749 24.40 4.96 -18.39
C ARG A 749 23.38 5.97 -18.94
N SER A 750 23.74 6.66 -20.02
CA SER A 750 22.72 7.08 -21.00
C SER A 750 22.08 5.88 -21.71
N ASP A 751 22.61 4.67 -21.48
CA ASP A 751 22.35 3.47 -22.27
C ASP A 751 21.78 2.33 -21.41
N LEU A 752 20.98 2.63 -20.38
CA LEU A 752 19.98 1.61 -19.99
C LEU A 752 19.08 1.43 -21.21
N PRO A 753 18.87 0.20 -21.71
CA PRO A 753 17.90 0.00 -22.75
C PRO A 753 16.56 0.39 -22.13
N MET A 754 16.11 1.59 -22.50
CA MET A 754 14.71 1.89 -22.71
C MET A 754 14.13 0.62 -23.33
N GLN A 755 13.45 -0.18 -22.52
CA GLN A 755 12.68 -1.28 -23.06
C GLN A 755 11.82 -0.64 -24.14
N THR A 756 11.96 -1.11 -25.36
CA THR A 756 11.08 -0.75 -26.46
C THR A 756 9.70 -1.19 -26.00
N LEU A 757 8.94 -0.29 -25.37
CA LEU A 757 7.56 -0.54 -24.99
C LEU A 757 6.72 -0.06 -26.16
N SER A 758 6.51 -0.94 -27.13
CA SER A 758 5.45 -0.75 -28.11
C SER A 758 4.10 -1.00 -27.45
N GLN A 759 3.01 -0.52 -28.06
CA GLN A 759 1.65 -0.89 -27.60
C GLN A 759 1.47 -2.42 -27.55
N SER A 760 2.14 -3.17 -28.43
CA SER A 760 2.19 -4.64 -28.37
C SER A 760 2.98 -5.18 -27.18
N ASP A 761 3.99 -4.48 -26.65
CA ASP A 761 4.74 -4.98 -25.48
C ASP A 761 3.94 -4.83 -24.17
N LEU A 762 3.01 -3.86 -24.12
CA LEU A 762 2.08 -3.69 -23.00
C LEU A 762 0.75 -4.44 -23.18
N GLY A 763 0.33 -4.63 -24.43
CA GLY A 763 -0.92 -5.28 -24.81
C GLY A 763 -0.81 -6.74 -25.23
N ALA A 764 0.41 -7.28 -25.45
CA ALA A 764 0.58 -8.69 -25.76
C ALA A 764 0.23 -9.52 -24.52
N PRO A 765 -0.51 -10.63 -24.66
CA PRO A 765 -0.51 -11.66 -23.64
C PRO A 765 0.95 -12.09 -23.47
N ILE A 766 1.53 -11.80 -22.30
CA ILE A 766 2.78 -12.44 -21.91
C ILE A 766 2.49 -13.93 -21.97
N VAL A 767 3.23 -14.64 -22.82
CA VAL A 767 3.06 -16.09 -22.99
C VAL A 767 3.07 -16.70 -21.60
N PRO A 768 2.01 -17.42 -21.17
CA PRO A 768 2.03 -18.04 -19.85
C PRO A 768 3.27 -18.93 -19.80
N PHE A 769 4.18 -18.63 -18.87
CA PHE A 769 5.14 -19.64 -18.46
C PHE A 769 4.32 -20.85 -18.05
N LYS A 770 4.64 -22.00 -18.65
CA LYS A 770 3.90 -23.25 -18.52
C LYS A 770 3.40 -23.41 -17.09
N THR A 771 2.09 -23.28 -16.91
CA THR A 771 1.40 -23.74 -15.72
C THR A 771 1.80 -25.20 -15.54
N GLY A 772 2.61 -25.47 -14.51
CA GLY A 772 2.91 -26.81 -14.04
C GLY A 772 1.65 -27.39 -13.41
N GLY A 773 0.68 -27.72 -14.24
CA GLY A 773 -0.62 -28.24 -13.84
C GLY A 773 -1.40 -28.64 -15.06
N LYS A 774 -1.20 -29.88 -15.53
CA LYS A 774 -2.17 -30.54 -16.41
C LYS A 774 -2.76 -31.78 -15.71
N PRO A 775 -4.01 -32.10 -16.03
CA PRO A 775 -4.93 -32.82 -15.16
C PRO A 775 -4.87 -34.34 -15.33
N ASP A 776 -5.30 -35.04 -14.29
CA ASP A 776 -5.76 -36.43 -14.22
C ASP A 776 -4.90 -37.53 -14.87
N TYR A 777 -4.18 -38.28 -14.02
CA TYR A 777 -4.01 -39.73 -14.20
C TYR A 777 -4.01 -40.42 -12.83
N ARG A 778 -4.99 -41.31 -12.61
CA ARG A 778 -5.00 -42.31 -11.55
C ARG A 778 -3.80 -43.23 -11.71
N MET A 779 -3.08 -43.54 -10.61
CA MET A 779 -2.43 -44.83 -10.29
C MET A 779 -1.95 -44.79 -8.83
N SER A 780 -1.88 -45.97 -8.21
CA SER A 780 -1.88 -46.27 -6.78
C SER A 780 -0.59 -46.03 -5.99
N ALA A 781 -0.75 -46.00 -4.66
CA ALA A 781 0.21 -46.08 -3.56
C ALA A 781 1.53 -46.84 -3.82
N SER A 782 2.63 -46.35 -3.22
CA SER A 782 3.24 -46.94 -2.01
C SER A 782 4.72 -46.57 -1.80
N THR A 783 5.12 -46.57 -0.52
CA THR A 783 6.48 -46.69 0.05
C THR A 783 7.48 -45.53 -0.03
N MET A 784 7.74 -44.92 1.13
CA MET A 784 9.06 -44.79 1.81
C MET A 784 8.85 -43.92 3.06
N ASP A 785 8.60 -44.52 4.22
CA ASP A 785 9.55 -45.07 5.21
C ASP A 785 10.32 -43.99 6.00
N THR A 786 9.90 -43.91 7.27
CA THR A 786 10.39 -43.09 8.38
C THR A 786 11.39 -43.89 9.19
N ALA A 787 12.67 -43.53 9.19
CA ALA A 787 13.58 -43.88 10.28
C ALA A 787 14.87 -43.04 10.26
N GLN A 788 15.31 -42.64 11.47
CA GLN A 788 16.62 -42.09 11.86
C GLN A 788 16.76 -40.55 11.68
N LEU A 789 16.94 -39.71 12.70
CA LEU A 789 17.53 -39.89 14.03
C LEU A 789 16.93 -38.92 15.08
N HIS A 790 16.55 -39.47 16.23
CA HIS A 790 16.54 -38.77 17.52
C HIS A 790 17.69 -39.31 18.37
N ALA A 791 18.48 -38.42 18.98
CA ALA A 791 19.06 -38.59 20.32
C ALA A 791 19.86 -37.34 20.72
N ALA A 792 19.35 -36.56 21.67
CA ALA A 792 20.10 -36.11 22.86
C ALA A 792 19.35 -34.97 23.60
N THR A 793 18.81 -35.34 24.76
CA THR A 793 18.67 -34.52 25.98
C THR A 793 19.33 -35.33 27.11
N PRO A 794 19.58 -34.84 28.34
CA PRO A 794 19.34 -33.50 28.94
C PRO A 794 20.53 -33.00 29.81
N MET A 795 20.40 -31.81 30.45
CA MET A 795 20.77 -31.46 31.85
C MET A 795 20.68 -29.92 32.00
N GLN A 796 19.67 -29.32 32.64
CA GLN A 796 19.43 -29.08 34.08
C GLN A 796 20.44 -28.15 34.81
N GLU A 797 19.85 -27.09 35.38
CA GLU A 797 20.21 -26.28 36.57
C GLU A 797 21.40 -25.32 36.51
N HIS A 798 21.13 -24.02 36.76
CA HIS A 798 21.54 -23.35 38.01
C HIS A 798 20.86 -21.98 38.22
N GLN A 799 20.63 -21.69 39.50
CA GLN A 799 19.84 -20.62 40.09
C GLN A 799 20.56 -19.25 40.18
N HIS A 800 19.71 -18.21 40.24
CA HIS A 800 19.78 -16.93 40.96
C HIS A 800 21.12 -16.36 41.45
N LEU A 801 21.40 -15.11 41.04
CA LEU A 801 22.06 -14.11 41.89
C LEU A 801 21.41 -12.73 41.73
N HIS A 802 21.12 -12.14 42.90
CA HIS A 802 20.51 -10.84 43.16
C HIS A 802 21.57 -9.73 43.35
N TYR A 803 21.11 -8.47 43.23
CA TYR A 803 21.68 -7.20 43.72
C TYR A 803 22.88 -6.67 42.89
N ASP A 804 23.02 -5.38 42.56
CA ASP A 804 22.62 -4.14 43.26
C ASP A 804 22.48 -2.94 42.29
N ASP A 805 21.64 -2.00 42.68
CA ASP A 805 21.33 -0.68 42.07
C ASP A 805 22.49 0.34 42.32
N PRO A 806 22.70 1.32 41.42
CA PRO A 806 22.80 2.69 41.93
C PRO A 806 22.10 3.76 41.06
N HIS A 807 21.00 4.28 41.60
CA HIS A 807 20.61 5.69 41.78
C HIS A 807 21.14 6.83 40.85
N SER A 808 20.14 7.48 40.21
CA SER A 808 19.87 8.94 40.02
C SER A 808 20.64 9.74 38.94
N PRO A 809 20.14 10.92 38.45
CA PRO A 809 18.85 11.63 38.64
C PRO A 809 18.09 11.86 37.30
N GLY A 810 16.75 11.95 37.19
CA GLY A 810 15.86 12.94 37.79
C GLY A 810 15.42 14.00 36.77
N TYR A 811 14.36 13.77 36.00
CA TYR A 811 13.59 14.82 35.31
C TYR A 811 12.09 14.54 35.39
N ALA A 812 11.36 15.51 35.93
CA ALA A 812 9.95 15.42 36.28
C ALA A 812 9.04 15.69 35.08
N TYR A 813 8.04 14.82 34.88
CA TYR A 813 6.80 15.17 34.19
C TYR A 813 5.61 14.97 35.13
N GLY A 814 4.76 15.99 35.21
CA GLY A 814 3.65 16.09 36.16
C GLY A 814 2.60 15.00 35.95
N SER A 815 2.20 14.37 37.04
CA SER A 815 1.12 13.40 37.13
C SER A 815 -0.25 14.07 37.04
N GLN A 816 -1.06 13.68 36.06
CA GLN A 816 -2.51 13.67 36.22
C GLN A 816 -3.01 12.26 35.93
N THR A 817 -3.41 11.58 37.01
CA THR A 817 -4.10 10.29 37.00
C THR A 817 -5.48 10.45 36.36
N PHE A 818 -5.76 9.71 35.28
CA PHE A 818 -7.12 9.58 34.73
C PHE A 818 -7.40 8.15 34.26
N ASN A 819 -8.60 7.68 34.60
CA ASN A 819 -9.08 6.29 34.49
C ASN A 819 -9.85 6.07 33.16
N PRO A 820 -9.46 5.14 32.26
CA PRO A 820 -10.13 4.95 30.97
C PRO A 820 -10.68 3.52 30.76
N TYR A 821 -12.00 3.32 30.88
CA TYR A 821 -12.68 2.14 30.34
C TYR A 821 -14.11 2.49 29.89
N THR A 822 -14.26 2.95 28.64
CA THR A 822 -15.47 2.79 27.79
C THR A 822 -15.21 3.42 26.41
N ASP A 823 -14.68 2.68 25.43
CA ASP A 823 -15.29 2.60 24.08
C ASP A 823 -14.50 1.65 23.18
N ALA A 824 -15.21 0.72 22.55
CA ALA A 824 -14.65 -0.26 21.63
C ALA A 824 -14.49 0.37 20.25
N SER A 825 -13.25 0.49 19.77
CA SER A 825 -12.95 0.86 18.38
C SER A 825 -12.00 -0.16 17.75
N ALA A 826 -12.14 -0.35 16.45
CA ALA A 826 -11.40 -1.31 15.66
C ALA A 826 -9.86 -1.11 15.81
N PRO A 827 -9.07 -2.20 15.81
CA PRO A 827 -7.63 -2.17 16.03
C PRO A 827 -6.94 -1.45 14.85
N GLY A 828 -6.24 -0.36 15.18
CA GLY A 828 -5.75 0.66 14.24
C GLY A 828 -6.13 2.10 14.64
N THR A 829 -6.83 2.28 15.76
CA THR A 829 -7.11 3.60 16.35
C THR A 829 -6.06 3.94 17.41
N PRO A 830 -5.17 4.93 17.19
CA PRO A 830 -4.30 5.43 18.25
C PRO A 830 -5.11 6.17 19.32
N TYR A 831 -4.63 6.06 20.56
CA TYR A 831 -5.24 6.51 21.81
C TYR A 831 -5.79 7.96 21.75
N MET A 832 -7.06 8.13 22.13
CA MET A 832 -7.79 9.40 22.08
C MET A 832 -7.75 10.14 23.42
N GLY A 833 -7.20 11.36 23.45
CA GLY A 833 -7.50 12.33 24.51
C GLY A 833 -8.80 13.08 24.23
N PRO A 834 -9.52 13.60 25.26
CA PRO A 834 -10.74 14.37 25.04
C PRO A 834 -10.44 15.75 24.43
N ALA A 835 -11.33 16.20 23.52
CA ALA A 835 -11.32 17.57 23.01
C ALA A 835 -11.66 18.58 24.14
N PRO A 836 -11.03 19.77 24.17
CA PRO A 836 -11.27 20.74 25.22
C PRO A 836 -12.66 21.38 25.05
N GLY A 837 -13.52 21.32 26.08
CA GLY A 837 -14.68 22.22 26.15
C GLY A 837 -15.98 21.77 26.79
N LEU A 838 -16.08 20.62 27.48
CA LEU A 838 -17.33 20.24 28.16
C LEU A 838 -17.09 19.89 29.64
N ASN A 839 -17.64 20.73 30.51
CA ASN A 839 -17.57 20.65 31.97
C ASN A 839 -18.70 19.74 32.50
N PRO A 840 -18.43 18.67 33.27
CA PRO A 840 -19.47 17.78 33.76
C PRO A 840 -19.97 18.25 35.13
N GLY A 841 -21.20 18.75 35.19
CA GLY A 841 -21.82 19.06 36.49
C GLY A 841 -23.27 19.51 36.40
N ASN A 842 -24.21 18.57 36.23
CA ASN A 842 -25.48 18.51 36.99
C ASN A 842 -26.30 17.24 36.61
N PRO A 843 -26.87 16.48 37.57
CA PRO A 843 -27.84 15.42 37.30
C PRO A 843 -29.29 15.95 37.33
N HIS A 844 -30.26 15.09 36.92
CA HIS A 844 -31.73 15.31 36.80
C HIS A 844 -32.15 15.87 35.43
N GLU A 845 -33.12 15.34 34.66
CA GLU A 845 -34.24 14.42 34.85
C GLU A 845 -34.66 13.91 33.44
N TYR A 846 -34.84 12.60 33.22
CA TYR A 846 -35.45 12.06 31.99
C TYR A 846 -36.94 11.79 32.25
N GLN A 847 -37.82 12.52 31.56
CA GLN A 847 -39.23 12.13 31.41
C GLN A 847 -39.42 11.23 30.18
N HIS A 848 -40.12 10.12 30.41
CA HIS A 848 -40.63 9.19 29.41
C HIS A 848 -41.68 9.83 28.51
N VAL A 849 -41.65 9.52 27.20
CA VAL A 849 -42.88 9.50 26.38
C VAL A 849 -42.91 8.24 25.52
N SER A 850 -43.85 7.38 25.85
CA SER A 850 -44.35 6.24 25.08
C SER A 850 -45.24 6.70 23.91
N GLY A 851 -45.25 5.97 22.79
CA GLY A 851 -46.31 6.12 21.80
C GLY A 851 -46.12 5.25 20.55
N ARG A 852 -46.67 4.03 20.60
CA ARG A 852 -46.78 3.10 19.46
C ARG A 852 -48.15 3.30 18.80
N ALA A 853 -48.22 3.38 17.48
CA ALA A 853 -49.46 3.19 16.73
C ALA A 853 -49.18 2.60 15.33
N SER A 854 -49.96 1.58 14.98
CA SER A 854 -50.01 0.87 13.69
C SER A 854 -51.30 1.27 12.93
N PRO A 855 -51.47 0.89 11.63
CA PRO A 855 -51.88 1.80 10.56
C PRO A 855 -53.37 1.68 10.12
N GLY A 856 -53.84 2.68 9.36
CA GLY A 856 -55.16 2.65 8.71
C GLY A 856 -55.36 3.72 7.62
N SER A 857 -55.35 3.24 6.37
CA SER A 857 -56.11 3.62 5.17
C SER A 857 -56.69 5.03 4.94
N ASN A 858 -56.39 5.53 3.73
CA ASN A 858 -57.26 6.18 2.73
C ASN A 858 -57.75 7.64 2.85
N THR A 859 -57.79 8.25 1.66
CA THR A 859 -58.32 9.56 1.23
C THR A 859 -57.40 10.75 1.59
N GLY A 860 -57.04 11.71 0.73
CA GLY A 860 -57.46 12.07 -0.60
C GLY A 860 -57.43 13.61 -0.72
N ALA A 861 -56.57 14.11 -1.62
CA ALA A 861 -56.65 15.39 -2.35
C ALA A 861 -56.44 16.77 -1.66
N ARG A 862 -55.55 17.56 -2.32
CA ARG A 862 -55.49 19.05 -2.45
C ARG A 862 -55.08 19.83 -1.18
N ILE A 863 -54.17 20.81 -1.22
CA ILE A 863 -53.65 21.73 -2.25
C ILE A 863 -52.13 21.80 -2.14
#